data_AF-A0A0F8V9A5-F1
#
_entry.id   AF-A0A0F8V9A5-F1
#
_cell.length_a   1.000
_cell.length_b   1.000
_cell.length_c   1.000
_cell.angle_alpha   90.00
_cell.angle_beta   90.00
_cell.angle_gamma   90.00
#
_symmetry.space_group_name_H-M   'P 1'
#
loop_
_entity.id
_entity.type
_entity.pdbx_description
1 polymer ?
#
loop_
_entity_poly.entity_id
_entity_poly.type
_entity_poly.pdbx_seq_one_letter_code
_entity_poly.pdbx_strand_id
1 'polypeptide(L)'
;MSELREEILGGGINKKRVIGVVLVAVLLISVFAFSTFFLSSLFGSLRTPPNKEKANTPYEDVEKIAPPLPLDFLTELLKYLNASQLAKLAENIDPQDLADIIENMNDGDVDDLDLSLFSQALLPLLFGAAGLIEKFRIYDYNSINEMTDALWRYEVFDEYTGDQWISSANALPFNFFSMGEYYSQNRSEDIVQIKMPLSTNIGLNLMGLPILFPTPFILEDSIYTPNLVPDSEILTKDDFNNTAVNLEFNSADSVNMTFELFGSDLPSEQDINILAVLVSAPPTQKYINILNQFTQLPPDFNSYYASQPNFQTHYDALNSTINSTDNAFIIANKTRNYLQSQFTFPTAPDEYQSAPEGRDTVDWFLEQGIGVFSDFATAFCVFSRAFGVASRFVDGFRANDLLGQVEEITYPTEPEKNNIIIRYKNIYNWAEIYVPTDIDGDGMWVQFDVSSGAGGFSLPEAFNMTVNSNFTAGPRGQVANLTAILTSSTNQSVANKEIIFTDYTYGVNLGNATTDLSGTASILIDINNSQVVGPHFIVAQYGLTFNWTMYTVYGDIDVNLTSVNPTMINRSISNSTTIQGFVNDPIANQRVKNATVVFVLLFKDTNINISFPFDTFYANADDTGNFNEIVNVNPLVPRGNYDIRVDFNGSWNFIPLAFGIMNDSSNRIAFNVTEPLTFKLLFSINGQPTDYPNFPNPGNLINIKRGEQLNLSVTLIDESDMSLAPGEIVEFYDYTNGDDLIGTDITDFFGSASILYDVGNTNKSGPTLVYAKFGGDFNYSYYIVNESIVFNPIFGPSPSEINRTGVGTQFDILCRLIDTQGNPINFSQMSLQMYRVSPFIDSSNDLNPSNPSFSNDRGIFSITNMGVQTGTYATNYTLILNFNGNFLFSNDVNNPYKYDFINLNDFATLFVLPNQLKVIDPENVNITLAIEGNLALPFYDDINKPARYNKTTTAHFQVNISHVFNLESNPVYLYDVFTNTLLDTYIFPGGTGTSGFVQFNISTASLHAGLHQIRVQYDIYNTINTTYIIINNTLTIDANSNKNQIVRGTENFIISGSLKESGEFLRGLNITIILLNSSYDDVSFYLNLLSSQSIIINNDGTFNYVVNFIISTCPQGEYYIRIDFNGSISYTNIFLSDYLIHNSSLLIPLNITAGTIIIQDGFHTTPHDINTGLWEGDTLFIYGNLTWDNTTAMTNMKVNVTVQKLNGELIVFNEVVTDSWGVFNASFIIDQAWSEVNYVDEIKIIVYFDPGPNNLEYVEKNELEFT
;
A
#
# COMPACT_ATOMS: atom_id res chain seq x y z
N MET A 1 1.25 45.71 -4.03
CA MET A 1 2.50 45.85 -3.25
C MET A 1 2.97 44.44 -2.94
N SER A 2 4.23 44.04 -3.07
CA SER A 2 5.45 44.83 -2.96
C SER A 2 6.58 44.27 -3.84
N GLU A 3 7.33 45.21 -4.42
CA GLU A 3 8.76 45.17 -4.73
C GLU A 3 9.52 43.96 -4.17
N LEU A 4 10.01 43.09 -5.05
CA LEU A 4 11.15 42.24 -4.73
C LEU A 4 12.41 43.01 -5.13
N ARG A 5 13.07 43.55 -4.12
CA ARG A 5 14.28 44.36 -4.21
C ARG A 5 15.43 43.58 -4.85
N GLU A 6 16.12 44.30 -5.71
CA GLU A 6 17.31 43.97 -6.50
C GLU A 6 18.59 43.81 -5.64
N GLU A 7 18.49 43.35 -4.38
CA GLU A 7 19.63 43.32 -3.43
C GLU A 7 20.15 41.91 -3.09
N ILE A 8 19.53 40.82 -3.56
CA ILE A 8 19.98 39.45 -3.24
C ILE A 8 20.84 38.80 -4.36
N LEU A 9 20.91 39.40 -5.56
CA LEU A 9 21.71 38.86 -6.68
C LEU A 9 23.10 39.50 -6.85
N GLY A 10 23.54 40.30 -5.88
CA GLY A 10 24.85 40.95 -5.89
C GLY A 10 25.86 40.29 -4.95
N GLY A 11 26.36 39.08 -5.24
CA GLY A 11 27.53 38.58 -4.52
C GLY A 11 27.90 37.09 -4.65
N GLY A 12 28.72 36.76 -5.66
CA GLY A 12 29.75 35.72 -5.51
C GLY A 12 29.39 34.27 -5.88
N ILE A 13 29.19 33.98 -7.17
CA ILE A 13 29.35 32.62 -7.69
C ILE A 13 30.85 32.29 -7.76
N ASN A 14 31.36 31.68 -6.70
CA ASN A 14 32.72 31.13 -6.63
C ASN A 14 32.73 29.71 -7.23
N LYS A 15 33.77 29.36 -8.02
CA LYS A 15 33.96 28.03 -8.65
C LYS A 15 33.71 26.83 -7.70
N LYS A 16 34.01 26.94 -6.40
CA LYS A 16 33.73 25.91 -5.40
C LYS A 16 32.24 25.63 -5.19
N ARG A 17 31.36 26.65 -5.31
CA ARG A 17 29.90 26.49 -5.19
C ARG A 17 29.32 25.82 -6.43
N VAL A 18 29.81 26.15 -7.62
CA VAL A 18 29.43 25.48 -8.88
C VAL A 18 29.88 24.02 -8.87
N ILE A 19 31.09 23.73 -8.40
CA ILE A 19 31.58 22.35 -8.26
C ILE A 19 30.75 21.56 -7.23
N GLY A 20 30.32 22.20 -6.12
CA GLY A 20 29.43 21.58 -5.15
C GLY A 20 28.06 21.23 -5.73
N VAL A 21 27.44 22.14 -6.48
CA VAL A 21 26.15 21.89 -7.15
C VAL A 21 26.29 20.78 -8.21
N VAL A 22 27.39 20.76 -8.96
CA VAL A 22 27.65 19.69 -9.94
C VAL A 22 27.89 18.35 -9.24
N LEU A 23 28.59 18.30 -8.10
CA LEU A 23 28.79 17.06 -7.34
C LEU A 23 27.49 16.53 -6.75
N VAL A 24 26.62 17.40 -6.22
CA VAL A 24 25.29 17.02 -5.71
C VAL A 24 24.38 16.54 -6.84
N ALA A 25 24.40 17.21 -8.00
CA ALA A 25 23.65 16.77 -9.18
C ALA A 25 24.15 15.41 -9.70
N VAL A 26 25.46 15.16 -9.73
CA VAL A 26 26.04 13.87 -10.12
C VAL A 26 25.71 12.77 -9.11
N LEU A 27 25.70 13.09 -7.81
CA LEU A 27 25.30 12.15 -6.76
C LEU A 27 23.83 11.77 -6.92
N LEU A 28 22.94 12.75 -7.12
CA LEU A 28 21.50 12.52 -7.32
C LEU A 28 21.21 11.73 -8.60
N ILE A 29 21.92 12.02 -9.70
CA ILE A 29 21.80 11.25 -10.95
C ILE A 29 22.31 9.82 -10.77
N SER A 30 23.36 9.63 -9.97
CA SER A 30 23.91 8.29 -9.67
C SER A 30 22.96 7.47 -8.80
N VAL A 31 22.34 8.09 -7.78
CA VAL A 31 21.32 7.44 -6.93
C VAL A 31 20.08 7.07 -7.75
N PHE A 32 19.62 7.98 -8.63
CA PHE A 32 18.52 7.70 -9.55
C PHE A 32 18.85 6.55 -10.53
N ALA A 33 20.02 6.59 -11.16
CA ALA A 33 20.46 5.54 -12.09
C ALA A 33 20.62 4.17 -11.40
N PHE A 34 21.16 4.13 -10.17
CA PHE A 34 21.27 2.90 -9.39
C PHE A 34 19.90 2.36 -8.96
N SER A 35 18.96 3.24 -8.58
CA SER A 35 17.59 2.83 -8.23
C SER A 35 16.85 2.21 -9.43
N THR A 36 17.02 2.75 -10.64
CA THR A 36 16.42 2.19 -11.86
C THR A 36 17.05 0.86 -12.27
N PHE A 37 18.36 0.68 -12.05
CA PHE A 37 19.04 -0.60 -12.32
C PHE A 37 18.62 -1.67 -11.30
N PHE A 38 18.48 -1.30 -10.02
CA PHE A 38 18.06 -2.21 -8.95
C PHE A 38 16.59 -2.66 -9.12
N LEU A 39 15.69 -1.73 -9.44
CA LEU A 39 14.27 -2.05 -9.74
C LEU A 39 14.12 -2.87 -11.03
N SER A 40 14.92 -2.59 -12.06
CA SER A 40 14.96 -3.41 -13.28
C SER A 40 15.50 -4.82 -13.04
N SER A 41 16.39 -5.00 -12.06
CA SER A 41 16.93 -6.31 -11.66
C SER A 41 15.96 -7.10 -10.79
N LEU A 42 15.13 -6.44 -9.98
CA LEU A 42 14.13 -7.08 -9.11
C LEU A 42 12.87 -7.53 -9.86
N PHE A 43 12.44 -6.80 -10.90
CA PHE A 43 11.12 -7.01 -11.52
C PHE A 43 11.11 -7.63 -12.93
N GLY A 44 12.22 -8.19 -13.41
CA GLY A 44 12.29 -9.11 -14.56
C GLY A 44 11.20 -8.96 -15.62
N SER A 45 11.09 -7.81 -16.29
CA SER A 45 10.01 -7.58 -17.26
C SER A 45 10.40 -8.05 -18.66
N LEU A 46 10.02 -9.27 -19.02
CA LEU A 46 9.79 -9.66 -20.41
C LEU A 46 8.45 -10.40 -20.51
N ARG A 47 7.43 -9.70 -20.99
CA ARG A 47 6.13 -10.29 -21.36
C ARG A 47 6.15 -10.62 -22.86
N THR A 48 5.69 -11.82 -23.22
CA THR A 48 5.25 -12.19 -24.57
C THR A 48 3.76 -12.61 -24.56
N PRO A 49 3.04 -12.55 -25.71
CA PRO A 49 1.63 -12.14 -25.83
C PRO A 49 0.58 -13.25 -25.62
N PRO A 50 -0.74 -12.91 -25.61
CA PRO A 50 -1.81 -13.74 -25.06
C PRO A 50 -2.34 -14.76 -26.08
N ASN A 51 -2.89 -15.88 -25.59
CA ASN A 51 -3.87 -16.63 -26.35
C ASN A 51 -5.01 -17.19 -25.48
N LYS A 52 -6.17 -17.19 -26.13
CA LYS A 52 -7.51 -17.58 -25.71
C LYS A 52 -7.59 -19.06 -25.36
N GLU A 53 -8.25 -19.38 -24.24
CA GLU A 53 -9.38 -20.33 -24.17
C GLU A 53 -9.89 -20.42 -22.72
N LYS A 54 -10.89 -19.59 -22.40
CA LYS A 54 -11.88 -19.92 -21.36
C LYS A 54 -12.84 -20.92 -21.98
N ALA A 55 -12.87 -22.16 -21.49
CA ALA A 55 -13.95 -23.07 -21.84
C ALA A 55 -14.44 -24.00 -20.73
N ASN A 56 -13.78 -24.17 -19.58
CA ASN A 56 -14.24 -25.10 -18.54
C ASN A 56 -13.93 -24.66 -17.09
N THR A 57 -14.41 -23.51 -16.63
CA THR A 57 -14.33 -23.10 -15.22
C THR A 57 -15.67 -23.34 -14.51
N PRO A 58 -15.76 -24.25 -13.52
CA PRO A 58 -16.79 -24.22 -12.50
C PRO A 58 -16.21 -23.99 -11.08
N TYR A 59 -17.00 -23.24 -10.31
CA TYR A 59 -16.86 -22.74 -8.93
C TYR A 59 -15.83 -21.62 -8.68
N GLU A 60 -16.38 -20.41 -8.52
CA GLU A 60 -15.72 -19.26 -7.88
C GLU A 60 -15.63 -19.55 -6.38
N ASP A 61 -14.40 -19.71 -5.87
CA ASP A 61 -14.12 -19.48 -4.46
C ASP A 61 -14.34 -17.99 -4.17
N VAL A 62 -15.08 -17.74 -3.09
CA VAL A 62 -15.31 -16.41 -2.53
C VAL A 62 -13.94 -15.79 -2.25
N GLU A 63 -13.72 -14.59 -2.80
CA GLU A 63 -12.57 -13.76 -2.49
C GLU A 63 -12.63 -13.41 -0.99
N LYS A 64 -11.98 -14.23 -0.15
CA LYS A 64 -11.56 -13.79 1.18
C LYS A 64 -10.56 -12.67 0.93
N ILE A 65 -11.01 -11.43 1.02
CA ILE A 65 -10.13 -10.27 1.07
C ILE A 65 -9.33 -10.41 2.38
N ALA A 66 -8.19 -11.11 2.30
CA ALA A 66 -7.18 -11.02 3.33
C ALA A 66 -6.70 -9.55 3.37
N PRO A 67 -6.45 -8.96 4.55
CA PRO A 67 -5.75 -7.69 4.62
C PRO A 67 -4.42 -7.84 3.85
N PRO A 68 -4.01 -6.82 3.07
CA PRO A 68 -2.79 -6.90 2.27
C PRO A 68 -1.58 -7.02 3.21
N LEU A 69 -1.00 -8.22 3.25
CA LEU A 69 0.38 -8.46 3.65
C LEU A 69 1.17 -8.84 2.39
N PRO A 70 2.45 -8.45 2.25
CA PRO A 70 3.31 -7.83 3.26
C PRO A 70 3.15 -6.30 3.36
N LEU A 71 3.27 -5.77 4.58
CA LEU A 71 3.32 -4.34 4.88
C LEU A 71 4.65 -3.74 4.38
N ASP A 72 4.67 -3.30 3.12
CA ASP A 72 5.56 -2.20 2.73
C ASP A 72 4.86 -0.89 3.14
N PHE A 73 5.11 -0.49 4.40
CA PHE A 73 4.40 0.60 5.08
C PHE A 73 4.38 1.90 4.26
N LEU A 74 5.51 2.28 3.65
CA LEU A 74 5.59 3.49 2.83
C LEU A 74 4.67 3.36 1.61
N THR A 75 4.61 2.17 1.01
CA THR A 75 3.78 1.89 -0.15
C THR A 75 2.28 1.83 0.19
N GLU A 76 1.90 1.29 1.35
CA GLU A 76 0.50 1.31 1.84
C GLU A 76 0.06 2.73 2.24
N LEU A 77 0.88 3.47 2.98
CA LEU A 77 0.61 4.86 3.37
C LEU A 77 0.43 5.78 2.14
N LEU A 78 1.26 5.60 1.11
CA LEU A 78 1.15 6.30 -0.17
C LEU A 78 -0.08 5.90 -1.01
N LYS A 79 -0.71 4.74 -0.75
CA LYS A 79 -1.99 4.37 -1.40
C LYS A 79 -3.18 5.13 -0.82
N TYR A 80 -3.16 5.45 0.47
CA TYR A 80 -4.27 6.13 1.15
C TYR A 80 -4.14 7.67 1.17
N LEU A 81 -2.94 8.20 0.92
CA LEU A 81 -2.67 9.64 0.89
C LEU A 81 -2.56 10.16 -0.54
N ASN A 82 -3.43 11.10 -0.91
CA ASN A 82 -3.22 11.88 -2.13
C ASN A 82 -2.10 12.91 -1.94
N ALA A 83 -1.57 13.47 -3.04
CA ALA A 83 -0.44 14.41 -3.00
C ALA A 83 -0.68 15.65 -2.12
N SER A 84 -1.93 16.08 -1.94
CA SER A 84 -2.28 17.20 -1.05
C SER A 84 -2.31 16.80 0.42
N GLN A 85 -2.74 15.56 0.73
CA GLN A 85 -2.73 15.01 2.09
C GLN A 85 -1.31 14.69 2.53
N LEU A 86 -0.46 14.19 1.62
CA LEU A 86 0.96 13.97 1.86
C LEU A 86 1.71 15.29 2.13
N ALA A 87 1.37 16.36 1.39
CA ALA A 87 1.92 17.70 1.63
C ALA A 87 1.50 18.27 3.00
N LYS A 88 0.23 18.10 3.40
CA LYS A 88 -0.26 18.51 4.73
C LYS A 88 0.33 17.68 5.88
N LEU A 89 0.61 16.40 5.64
CA LEU A 89 1.28 15.52 6.60
C LEU A 89 2.73 15.99 6.82
N ALA A 90 3.46 16.24 5.72
CA ALA A 90 4.84 16.74 5.75
C ALA A 90 4.99 18.18 6.27
N GLU A 91 3.90 18.95 6.36
CA GLU A 91 3.88 20.28 6.98
C GLU A 91 3.79 20.23 8.52
N ASN A 92 3.28 19.13 9.10
CA ASN A 92 2.95 19.04 10.53
C ASN A 92 3.73 17.97 11.31
N ILE A 93 4.40 17.03 10.64
CA ILE A 93 5.28 16.04 11.29
C ILE A 93 6.42 15.60 10.35
N ASP A 94 7.58 15.24 10.90
CA ASP A 94 8.59 14.50 10.16
C ASP A 94 8.01 13.11 9.80
N PRO A 95 7.98 12.71 8.52
CA PRO A 95 7.56 11.37 8.13
C PRO A 95 8.31 10.24 8.81
N GLN A 96 9.55 10.47 9.28
CA GLN A 96 10.31 9.50 10.05
C GLN A 96 9.74 9.33 11.46
N ASP A 97 9.39 10.41 12.16
CA ASP A 97 8.78 10.32 13.50
C ASP A 97 7.44 9.58 13.45
N LEU A 98 6.63 9.78 12.40
CA LEU A 98 5.39 9.02 12.21
C LEU A 98 5.65 7.54 11.92
N ALA A 99 6.68 7.24 11.13
CA ALA A 99 7.08 5.86 10.83
C ALA A 99 7.55 5.15 12.09
N ASP A 100 8.37 5.81 12.90
CA ASP A 100 8.90 5.28 14.16
C ASP A 100 7.77 4.98 15.17
N ILE A 101 6.76 5.86 15.30
CA ILE A 101 5.58 5.59 16.16
C ILE A 101 4.81 4.35 15.66
N ILE A 102 4.59 4.23 14.34
CA ILE A 102 3.81 3.12 13.77
C ILE A 102 4.61 1.81 13.80
N GLU A 103 5.93 1.89 13.62
CA GLU A 103 6.87 0.77 13.76
C GLU A 103 6.90 0.29 15.21
N ASN A 104 7.15 1.15 16.19
CA ASN A 104 7.15 0.82 17.63
C ASN A 104 5.79 0.29 18.11
N MET A 105 4.69 0.71 17.51
CA MET A 105 3.38 0.15 17.85
C MET A 105 3.15 -1.24 17.23
N ASN A 106 3.88 -1.66 16.18
CA ASN A 106 3.65 -2.88 15.39
C ASN A 106 4.80 -3.90 15.33
N ASP A 107 6.00 -3.54 15.77
CA ASP A 107 7.24 -4.32 15.69
C ASP A 107 7.36 -5.42 16.76
N GLY A 108 6.45 -5.39 17.74
CA GLY A 108 6.38 -6.43 18.75
C GLY A 108 7.52 -6.37 19.76
N ASP A 109 8.05 -5.18 20.04
CA ASP A 109 8.83 -4.87 21.24
C ASP A 109 8.07 -3.82 22.10
N VAL A 110 8.14 -3.94 23.43
CA VAL A 110 7.55 -2.95 24.35
C VAL A 110 8.65 -1.95 24.73
N ASP A 111 8.63 -0.77 24.12
CA ASP A 111 9.72 0.22 24.14
C ASP A 111 9.44 1.49 24.99
N ASP A 112 8.54 1.44 25.99
CA ASP A 112 8.09 2.61 26.78
C ASP A 112 7.59 3.76 25.88
N LEU A 113 6.64 3.46 24.97
CA LEU A 113 6.16 4.42 23.97
C LEU A 113 5.18 5.42 24.62
N ASP A 114 5.68 6.50 25.18
CA ASP A 114 4.86 7.59 25.71
C ASP A 114 4.23 8.42 24.57
N LEU A 115 2.94 8.19 24.30
CA LEU A 115 2.21 8.94 23.27
C LEU A 115 2.06 10.44 23.59
N SER A 116 2.29 10.87 24.83
CA SER A 116 2.25 12.29 25.20
C SER A 116 3.40 13.11 24.59
N LEU A 117 4.58 12.49 24.39
CA LEU A 117 5.71 13.07 23.66
C LEU A 117 5.39 13.34 22.18
N PHE A 118 4.43 12.61 21.63
CA PHE A 118 4.05 12.65 20.23
C PHE A 118 2.66 13.28 20.02
N SER A 119 2.19 14.12 20.95
CA SER A 119 0.87 14.74 20.89
C SER A 119 0.56 15.50 19.59
N GLN A 120 1.56 16.06 18.91
CA GLN A 120 1.41 16.62 17.55
C GLN A 120 1.27 15.55 16.46
N ALA A 121 1.98 14.42 16.59
CA ALA A 121 1.89 13.26 15.71
C ALA A 121 0.54 12.53 15.82
N LEU A 122 -0.11 12.64 16.97
CA LEU A 122 -1.47 12.14 17.18
C LEU A 122 -2.48 12.87 16.28
N LEU A 123 -2.26 14.13 15.89
CA LEU A 123 -3.22 14.86 15.07
C LEU A 123 -3.42 14.24 13.67
N PRO A 124 -2.37 13.88 12.90
CA PRO A 124 -2.53 13.08 11.68
C PRO A 124 -3.18 11.71 11.87
N LEU A 125 -2.98 11.05 13.02
CA LEU A 125 -3.61 9.77 13.33
C LEU A 125 -5.09 9.93 13.71
N LEU A 126 -5.45 11.02 14.40
CA LEU A 126 -6.82 11.29 14.83
C LEU A 126 -7.69 11.93 13.72
N PHE A 127 -7.12 12.82 12.91
CA PHE A 127 -7.84 13.63 11.91
C PHE A 127 -7.44 13.33 10.45
N GLY A 128 -6.34 12.61 10.23
CA GLY A 128 -5.76 12.36 8.91
C GLY A 128 -5.99 10.94 8.38
N ALA A 129 -5.58 10.69 7.13
CA ALA A 129 -5.80 9.39 6.49
C ALA A 129 -4.94 8.26 7.09
N ALA A 130 -3.85 8.59 7.78
CA ALA A 130 -3.06 7.61 8.55
C ALA A 130 -3.90 6.97 9.68
N GLY A 131 -4.91 7.69 10.20
CA GLY A 131 -5.90 7.17 11.14
C GLY A 131 -6.77 6.03 10.61
N LEU A 132 -6.80 5.80 9.30
CA LEU A 132 -7.57 4.72 8.68
C LEU A 132 -6.85 3.36 8.73
N ILE A 133 -5.61 3.30 9.20
CA ILE A 133 -4.87 2.04 9.30
C ILE A 133 -5.45 1.22 10.47
N GLU A 134 -5.76 -0.06 10.22
CA GLU A 134 -6.28 -0.99 11.22
C GLU A 134 -5.18 -1.42 12.19
N LYS A 135 -5.44 -1.31 13.49
CA LYS A 135 -4.51 -1.72 14.55
C LYS A 135 -4.85 -3.08 15.13
N PHE A 136 -6.13 -3.34 15.38
CA PHE A 136 -6.65 -4.67 15.70
C PHE A 136 -8.15 -4.74 15.46
N ARG A 137 -8.72 -5.94 15.53
CA ARG A 137 -10.14 -6.20 15.37
C ARG A 137 -10.66 -7.09 16.46
N ILE A 138 -11.87 -6.80 16.92
CA ILE A 138 -12.59 -7.54 17.95
C ILE A 138 -13.69 -8.36 17.28
N TYR A 139 -13.81 -9.63 17.65
CA TYR A 139 -14.84 -10.57 17.19
C TYR A 139 -15.60 -11.15 18.38
N ASP A 140 -16.76 -11.73 18.09
CA ASP A 140 -17.52 -12.58 19.00
C ASP A 140 -18.03 -11.87 20.28
N TYR A 141 -18.31 -10.57 20.19
CA TYR A 141 -18.98 -9.81 21.26
C TYR A 141 -20.52 -9.92 21.18
N ASN A 142 -21.18 -9.89 22.35
CA ASN A 142 -22.64 -10.02 22.46
C ASN A 142 -23.40 -8.77 21.98
N SER A 143 -22.94 -7.58 22.35
CA SER A 143 -23.61 -6.32 22.00
C SER A 143 -22.61 -5.21 21.71
N ILE A 144 -22.83 -4.46 20.63
CA ILE A 144 -22.02 -3.27 20.32
C ILE A 144 -22.02 -2.25 21.46
N ASN A 145 -23.11 -2.16 22.24
CA ASN A 145 -23.20 -1.24 23.36
C ASN A 145 -22.22 -1.59 24.50
N GLU A 146 -21.83 -2.86 24.65
CA GLU A 146 -20.84 -3.29 25.65
C GLU A 146 -19.42 -2.91 25.21
N MET A 147 -19.19 -2.85 23.91
CA MET A 147 -17.88 -2.52 23.33
C MET A 147 -17.68 -1.02 23.12
N THR A 148 -18.76 -0.23 23.07
CA THR A 148 -18.73 1.21 22.73
C THR A 148 -17.91 2.03 23.73
N ASP A 149 -18.04 1.71 25.02
CA ASP A 149 -17.36 2.41 26.12
C ASP A 149 -16.15 1.62 26.67
N ALA A 150 -15.77 0.51 26.01
CA ALA A 150 -14.66 -0.32 26.44
C ALA A 150 -13.31 0.36 26.15
N LEU A 151 -12.48 0.47 27.19
CA LEU A 151 -11.11 0.98 27.12
C LEU A 151 -10.12 -0.18 27.07
N TRP A 152 -9.38 -0.25 25.96
CA TRP A 152 -8.37 -1.25 25.67
C TRP A 152 -7.01 -0.72 26.06
N ARG A 153 -6.56 -1.07 27.25
CA ARG A 153 -5.25 -0.71 27.78
C ARG A 153 -4.16 -1.35 26.95
N TYR A 154 -3.12 -0.56 26.68
CA TYR A 154 -1.90 -1.00 26.03
C TYR A 154 -0.68 -0.81 26.93
N GLU A 155 -0.56 0.33 27.63
CA GLU A 155 0.58 0.63 28.50
C GLU A 155 0.18 1.52 29.69
N VAL A 156 0.92 1.42 30.81
CA VAL A 156 0.64 2.15 32.06
C VAL A 156 1.93 2.74 32.63
N PHE A 157 1.88 4.01 33.04
CA PHE A 157 3.04 4.78 33.48
C PHE A 157 2.85 5.37 34.87
N ASP A 158 3.89 5.34 35.69
CA ASP A 158 3.86 5.81 37.09
C ASP A 158 4.74 7.05 37.34
N GLU A 159 5.77 7.29 36.54
CA GLU A 159 6.64 8.46 36.69
C GLU A 159 6.35 9.52 35.62
N TYR A 160 6.24 10.78 36.04
CA TYR A 160 6.11 11.96 35.20
C TYR A 160 7.34 12.84 35.42
N THR A 161 8.05 13.19 34.35
CA THR A 161 9.32 13.94 34.41
C THR A 161 9.17 15.43 34.11
N GLY A 162 7.99 15.85 33.64
CA GLY A 162 7.67 17.22 33.22
C GLY A 162 7.41 17.31 31.71
N ASP A 163 8.10 16.50 30.93
CA ASP A 163 7.98 16.40 29.48
C ASP A 163 7.47 15.04 28.99
N GLN A 164 7.65 13.97 29.78
CA GLN A 164 7.23 12.61 29.43
C GLN A 164 6.74 11.80 30.64
N TRP A 165 6.12 10.67 30.33
CA TRP A 165 5.77 9.58 31.23
C TRP A 165 6.75 8.40 31.08
N ILE A 166 7.12 7.79 32.20
CA ILE A 166 8.01 6.61 32.24
C ILE A 166 7.35 5.55 33.12
N SER A 167 7.44 4.29 32.70
CA SER A 167 7.02 3.15 33.50
C SER A 167 8.20 2.58 34.28
N SER A 168 8.06 2.43 35.60
CA SER A 168 9.00 1.70 36.45
C SER A 168 8.57 0.26 36.75
N ALA A 169 7.50 -0.21 36.09
CA ALA A 169 6.91 -1.51 36.34
C ALA A 169 7.85 -2.64 35.96
N ASN A 170 7.97 -3.65 36.84
CA ASN A 170 8.70 -4.86 36.48
C ASN A 170 7.71 -5.90 35.94
N ALA A 171 8.00 -6.44 34.76
CA ALA A 171 7.24 -7.56 34.21
C ALA A 171 7.72 -8.90 34.81
N LEU A 172 6.77 -9.74 35.22
CA LEU A 172 7.02 -11.11 35.67
C LEU A 172 6.15 -12.10 34.88
N PRO A 173 6.60 -13.35 34.69
CA PRO A 173 5.76 -14.38 34.09
C PRO A 173 4.42 -14.52 34.83
N PHE A 174 3.34 -14.62 34.07
CA PHE A 174 1.96 -14.76 34.52
C PHE A 174 1.32 -15.95 33.81
N ASN A 175 0.31 -16.56 34.44
CA ASN A 175 -0.34 -17.74 33.85
C ASN A 175 -1.49 -17.32 32.95
N PHE A 176 -1.66 -18.06 31.85
CA PHE A 176 -2.90 -18.07 31.10
C PHE A 176 -4.06 -18.64 31.94
N PHE A 177 -5.28 -18.30 31.56
CA PHE A 177 -6.49 -18.84 32.18
C PHE A 177 -6.95 -20.07 31.41
N SER A 178 -7.13 -21.17 32.13
CA SER A 178 -7.70 -22.36 31.51
C SER A 178 -9.18 -22.17 31.20
N MET A 179 -9.67 -22.85 30.17
CA MET A 179 -11.10 -22.82 29.85
C MET A 179 -11.95 -23.37 31.00
N GLY A 180 -11.40 -24.30 31.79
CA GLY A 180 -12.03 -24.80 33.03
C GLY A 180 -12.11 -23.74 34.15
N GLU A 181 -11.09 -22.90 34.33
CA GLU A 181 -11.14 -21.76 35.26
C GLU A 181 -12.19 -20.73 34.83
N TYR A 182 -12.30 -20.47 33.52
CA TYR A 182 -13.36 -19.62 32.98
C TYR A 182 -14.76 -20.17 33.30
N TYR A 183 -15.07 -21.41 32.92
CA TYR A 183 -16.41 -21.97 33.15
C TYR A 183 -16.77 -22.14 34.62
N SER A 184 -15.79 -22.33 35.50
CA SER A 184 -16.00 -22.48 36.94
C SER A 184 -16.17 -21.17 37.69
N GLN A 185 -15.56 -20.07 37.23
CA GLN A 185 -15.48 -18.81 37.99
C GLN A 185 -16.07 -17.60 37.26
N ASN A 186 -16.06 -17.57 35.93
CA ASN A 186 -16.32 -16.37 35.12
C ASN A 186 -17.25 -16.63 33.93
N ARG A 187 -18.07 -17.69 33.94
CA ARG A 187 -19.01 -18.06 32.85
C ARG A 187 -20.01 -16.95 32.45
N SER A 188 -20.23 -15.97 33.31
CA SER A 188 -21.09 -14.82 33.01
C SER A 188 -20.41 -13.76 32.15
N GLU A 189 -19.09 -13.79 32.04
CA GLU A 189 -18.30 -12.84 31.27
C GLU A 189 -18.16 -13.31 29.82
N ASP A 190 -18.17 -12.39 28.87
CA ASP A 190 -18.07 -12.73 27.45
C ASP A 190 -16.63 -12.93 27.01
N ILE A 191 -16.39 -14.04 26.30
CA ILE A 191 -15.12 -14.28 25.61
C ILE A 191 -15.16 -13.54 24.29
N VAL A 192 -14.17 -12.68 24.08
CA VAL A 192 -13.97 -11.97 22.82
C VAL A 192 -12.67 -12.43 22.18
N GLN A 193 -12.69 -12.52 20.84
CA GLN A 193 -11.51 -12.86 20.06
C GLN A 193 -10.89 -11.59 19.46
N ILE A 194 -9.61 -11.38 19.69
CA ILE A 194 -8.84 -10.28 19.11
C ILE A 194 -8.01 -10.80 17.95
N LYS A 195 -7.94 -10.02 16.87
CA LYS A 195 -7.01 -10.23 15.76
C LYS A 195 -6.17 -8.97 15.55
N MET A 196 -4.85 -9.11 15.55
CA MET A 196 -3.93 -7.99 15.31
C MET A 196 -2.84 -8.37 14.29
N PRO A 197 -2.49 -7.46 13.36
CA PRO A 197 -1.32 -7.60 12.51
C PRO A 197 -0.03 -7.38 13.32
N LEU A 198 1.01 -8.13 12.99
CA LEU A 198 2.34 -8.06 13.62
C LEU A 198 3.44 -8.03 12.57
N SER A 199 4.45 -7.19 12.81
CA SER A 199 5.75 -7.29 12.16
C SER A 199 6.68 -8.05 13.10
N THR A 200 7.27 -9.16 12.64
CA THR A 200 8.03 -10.05 13.53
C THR A 200 9.51 -10.03 13.18
N ASN A 201 10.36 -10.19 14.19
CA ASN A 201 11.77 -10.55 14.02
C ASN A 201 11.96 -12.05 14.27
N ILE A 202 12.99 -12.65 13.64
CA ILE A 202 13.36 -14.05 13.95
C ILE A 202 13.87 -14.10 15.40
N GLY A 203 13.28 -14.97 16.22
CA GLY A 203 13.58 -15.12 17.65
C GLY A 203 12.46 -14.61 18.55
N LEU A 204 12.79 -14.28 19.79
CA LEU A 204 11.84 -13.84 20.81
C LEU A 204 11.43 -12.38 20.56
N ASN A 205 10.13 -12.12 20.55
CA ASN A 205 9.52 -10.78 20.44
C ASN A 205 8.58 -10.58 21.64
N LEU A 206 8.64 -9.43 22.31
CA LEU A 206 7.80 -9.08 23.45
C LEU A 206 6.65 -8.16 23.00
N MET A 207 5.45 -8.71 22.91
CA MET A 207 4.30 -7.97 22.40
C MET A 207 3.38 -7.48 23.52
N GLY A 208 3.13 -6.18 23.55
CA GLY A 208 2.01 -5.60 24.30
C GLY A 208 0.67 -6.05 23.70
N LEU A 209 -0.23 -6.56 24.54
CA LEU A 209 -1.56 -6.99 24.11
C LEU A 209 -2.61 -5.91 24.46
N PRO A 210 -3.53 -5.56 23.56
CA PRO A 210 -4.66 -4.70 23.92
C PRO A 210 -5.60 -5.45 24.85
N ILE A 211 -5.80 -4.93 26.06
CA ILE A 211 -6.46 -5.67 27.15
C ILE A 211 -7.50 -4.84 27.90
N LEU A 212 -8.50 -5.51 28.46
CA LEU A 212 -9.51 -4.89 29.31
C LEU A 212 -8.99 -4.74 30.76
N PHE A 213 -9.31 -3.60 31.38
CA PHE A 213 -9.09 -3.34 32.81
C PHE A 213 -10.08 -4.13 33.69
N PRO A 214 -9.77 -4.44 34.97
CA PRO A 214 -8.54 -4.21 35.73
C PRO A 214 -7.43 -5.25 35.55
N THR A 215 -7.76 -6.41 35.00
CA THR A 215 -6.82 -7.45 34.56
C THR A 215 -7.58 -8.33 33.56
N PRO A 216 -7.10 -8.46 32.31
CA PRO A 216 -7.69 -9.36 31.34
C PRO A 216 -7.38 -10.82 31.71
N PHE A 217 -8.27 -11.71 31.34
CA PHE A 217 -8.06 -13.14 31.46
C PHE A 217 -7.84 -13.71 30.06
N ILE A 218 -6.58 -13.88 29.67
CA ILE A 218 -6.22 -14.44 28.35
C ILE A 218 -6.29 -15.97 28.46
N LEU A 219 -7.03 -16.59 27.54
CA LEU A 219 -7.24 -18.03 27.56
C LEU A 219 -5.98 -18.78 27.10
N GLU A 220 -5.69 -19.89 27.78
CA GLU A 220 -4.65 -20.83 27.35
C GLU A 220 -4.97 -21.36 25.95
N ASP A 221 -3.93 -21.66 25.16
CA ASP A 221 -4.04 -22.18 23.78
C ASP A 221 -4.86 -21.31 22.81
N SER A 222 -5.23 -20.08 23.19
CA SER A 222 -5.99 -19.18 22.34
C SER A 222 -5.12 -18.35 21.39
N ILE A 223 -3.82 -18.21 21.70
CA ILE A 223 -2.88 -17.47 20.86
C ILE A 223 -2.56 -18.31 19.61
N TYR A 224 -2.89 -17.78 18.44
CA TYR A 224 -2.59 -18.40 17.17
C TYR A 224 -1.95 -17.41 16.22
N THR A 225 -0.78 -17.76 15.68
CA THR A 225 -0.15 -17.04 14.58
C THR A 225 0.71 -18.00 13.74
N PRO A 226 0.77 -17.83 12.40
CA PRO A 226 1.74 -18.52 11.56
C PRO A 226 3.18 -18.28 12.06
N ASN A 227 4.08 -19.22 11.78
CA ASN A 227 5.53 -19.11 12.06
C ASN A 227 5.93 -19.04 13.55
N LEU A 228 4.97 -19.20 14.47
CA LEU A 228 5.24 -19.32 15.90
C LEU A 228 5.97 -20.63 16.19
N VAL A 229 6.98 -20.59 17.05
CA VAL A 229 7.55 -21.79 17.65
C VAL A 229 6.52 -22.32 18.65
N PRO A 230 6.04 -23.57 18.49
CA PRO A 230 5.04 -24.13 19.40
C PRO A 230 5.52 -24.09 20.86
N ASP A 231 4.60 -23.80 21.78
CA ASP A 231 4.82 -23.72 23.23
C ASP A 231 5.85 -22.65 23.66
N SER A 232 6.06 -21.63 22.81
CA SER A 232 6.97 -20.51 23.12
C SER A 232 6.28 -19.36 23.86
N GLU A 233 4.97 -19.42 24.04
CA GLU A 233 4.13 -18.38 24.60
C GLU A 233 4.40 -18.19 26.09
N ILE A 234 5.03 -17.07 26.46
CA ILE A 234 5.20 -16.69 27.86
C ILE A 234 4.45 -15.41 28.10
N LEU A 235 3.27 -15.52 28.73
CA LEU A 235 2.54 -14.39 29.23
C LEU A 235 3.30 -13.74 30.38
N THR A 236 3.37 -12.42 30.35
CA THR A 236 3.99 -11.61 31.39
C THR A 236 2.99 -10.57 31.84
N LYS A 237 3.04 -10.29 33.13
CA LYS A 237 2.22 -9.26 33.77
C LYS A 237 3.13 -8.36 34.58
N ASP A 238 2.98 -7.06 34.42
CA ASP A 238 3.74 -6.10 35.19
C ASP A 238 3.09 -5.76 36.54
N ASP A 239 3.82 -5.00 37.36
CA ASP A 239 3.35 -4.50 38.66
C ASP A 239 2.07 -3.65 38.57
N PHE A 240 1.69 -3.19 37.36
CA PHE A 240 0.54 -2.34 37.07
C PHE A 240 -0.64 -3.08 36.44
N ASN A 241 -0.53 -4.41 36.30
CA ASN A 241 -1.47 -5.29 35.61
C ASN A 241 -1.55 -5.04 34.08
N ASN A 242 -0.53 -4.48 33.46
CA ASN A 242 -0.37 -4.56 32.02
C ASN A 242 0.05 -5.99 31.63
N THR A 243 -0.33 -6.44 30.44
CA THR A 243 -0.06 -7.81 29.99
C THR A 243 0.60 -7.79 28.63
N ALA A 244 1.74 -8.47 28.56
CA ALA A 244 2.50 -8.65 27.35
C ALA A 244 2.81 -10.14 27.16
N VAL A 245 3.04 -10.57 25.93
CA VAL A 245 3.37 -11.96 25.62
C VAL A 245 4.72 -12.02 24.91
N ASN A 246 5.61 -12.88 25.39
CA ASN A 246 6.79 -13.26 24.63
C ASN A 246 6.42 -14.39 23.68
N LEU A 247 6.68 -14.19 22.39
CA LEU A 247 6.48 -15.18 21.35
C LEU A 247 7.78 -15.38 20.57
N GLU A 248 8.16 -16.63 20.30
CA GLU A 248 9.33 -16.93 19.48
C GLU A 248 8.90 -17.25 18.04
N PHE A 249 9.42 -16.50 17.07
CA PHE A 249 9.13 -16.71 15.64
C PHE A 249 10.31 -17.32 14.89
N ASN A 250 9.99 -18.23 13.95
CA ASN A 250 10.99 -18.85 13.08
C ASN A 250 11.22 -18.10 11.75
N SER A 251 10.45 -17.03 11.49
CA SER A 251 10.53 -16.17 10.30
C SER A 251 10.29 -14.71 10.68
N ALA A 252 10.84 -13.79 9.88
CA ALA A 252 10.58 -12.35 9.96
C ALA A 252 9.41 -11.90 9.06
N ASP A 253 8.62 -12.85 8.54
CA ASP A 253 7.44 -12.53 7.75
C ASP A 253 6.35 -11.95 8.65
N SER A 254 5.74 -10.83 8.25
CA SER A 254 4.57 -10.28 8.96
C SER A 254 3.42 -11.29 9.04
N VAL A 255 2.74 -11.33 10.18
CA VAL A 255 1.69 -12.31 10.49
C VAL A 255 0.46 -11.64 11.08
N ASN A 256 -0.66 -12.37 11.13
CA ASN A 256 -1.80 -11.97 11.95
C ASN A 256 -1.88 -12.90 13.14
N MET A 257 -1.80 -12.34 14.34
CA MET A 257 -2.04 -13.05 15.58
C MET A 257 -3.50 -12.92 15.99
N THR A 258 -4.08 -14.02 16.45
CA THR A 258 -5.36 -14.05 17.14
C THR A 258 -5.19 -14.53 18.55
N PHE A 259 -5.98 -14.03 19.50
CA PHE A 259 -6.06 -14.53 20.87
C PHE A 259 -7.43 -14.27 21.47
N GLU A 260 -7.79 -15.03 22.50
CA GLU A 260 -9.09 -14.90 23.17
C GLU A 260 -8.91 -14.41 24.60
N LEU A 261 -9.79 -13.51 25.03
CA LEU A 261 -9.79 -12.95 26.37
C LEU A 261 -11.21 -12.69 26.86
N PHE A 262 -11.36 -12.55 28.17
CA PHE A 262 -12.56 -11.99 28.79
C PHE A 262 -12.19 -10.92 29.82
N GLY A 263 -13.09 -9.96 30.01
CA GLY A 263 -12.98 -8.90 31.03
C GLY A 263 -13.83 -9.21 32.26
N SER A 264 -13.73 -8.37 33.29
CA SER A 264 -14.70 -8.34 34.38
C SER A 264 -15.57 -7.10 34.25
N ASP A 265 -16.83 -7.20 34.64
CA ASP A 265 -17.70 -6.03 34.82
C ASP A 265 -17.04 -4.99 35.74
N LEU A 266 -16.95 -3.75 35.24
CA LEU A 266 -16.43 -2.63 36.01
C LEU A 266 -17.49 -2.09 36.97
N PRO A 267 -17.14 -1.76 38.23
CA PRO A 267 -18.08 -1.13 39.14
C PRO A 267 -18.49 0.24 38.59
N SER A 268 -19.76 0.59 38.74
CA SER A 268 -20.23 1.91 38.32
C SER A 268 -19.57 3.01 39.16
N GLU A 269 -19.47 4.22 38.61
CA GLU A 269 -18.98 5.39 39.37
C GLU A 269 -19.75 5.61 40.68
N GLN A 270 -21.04 5.28 40.70
CA GLN A 270 -21.87 5.37 41.90
C GLN A 270 -21.45 4.33 42.95
N ASP A 271 -21.15 3.10 42.54
CA ASP A 271 -20.68 2.04 43.44
C ASP A 271 -19.32 2.41 44.04
N ILE A 272 -18.39 2.90 43.22
CA ILE A 272 -17.09 3.38 43.66
C ILE A 272 -17.25 4.52 44.68
N ASN A 273 -18.10 5.50 44.40
CA ASN A 273 -18.33 6.63 45.31
C ASN A 273 -18.91 6.19 46.67
N ILE A 274 -19.79 5.18 46.68
CA ILE A 274 -20.38 4.63 47.91
C ILE A 274 -19.32 3.89 48.73
N LEU A 275 -18.39 3.20 48.07
CA LEU A 275 -17.32 2.45 48.71
C LEU A 275 -16.14 3.34 49.14
N ALA A 276 -15.93 4.48 48.48
CA ALA A 276 -14.79 5.35 48.73
C ALA A 276 -14.83 5.98 50.13
N VAL A 277 -13.74 5.85 50.88
CA VAL A 277 -13.62 6.40 52.24
C VAL A 277 -12.37 7.28 52.40
N LEU A 278 -12.37 8.07 53.47
CA LEU A 278 -11.17 8.77 53.93
C LEU A 278 -10.33 7.84 54.80
N VAL A 279 -9.06 7.70 54.44
CA VAL A 279 -8.09 6.91 55.19
C VAL A 279 -7.78 7.57 56.52
N SER A 280 -7.77 6.77 57.59
CA SER A 280 -7.47 7.20 58.95
C SER A 280 -6.03 6.86 59.32
N ALA A 281 -5.42 7.63 60.23
CA ALA A 281 -4.02 7.43 60.60
C ALA A 281 -3.86 6.44 61.79
N PRO A 282 -2.88 5.50 61.75
CA PRO A 282 -1.90 5.28 60.68
C PRO A 282 -2.40 4.28 59.61
N PRO A 283 -2.16 4.54 58.30
CA PRO A 283 -2.54 3.61 57.23
C PRO A 283 -1.62 2.40 57.13
N THR A 284 -2.02 1.41 56.32
CA THR A 284 -1.18 0.26 55.96
C THR A 284 0.08 0.69 55.21
N GLN A 285 1.14 -0.12 55.35
CA GLN A 285 2.39 0.10 54.59
C GLN A 285 2.16 0.00 53.07
N LYS A 286 1.20 -0.84 52.65
CA LYS A 286 0.80 -0.99 51.24
C LYS A 286 0.28 0.33 50.69
N TYR A 287 -0.63 0.99 51.39
CA TYR A 287 -1.15 2.29 50.99
C TYR A 287 -0.07 3.39 50.95
N ILE A 288 0.83 3.41 51.94
CA ILE A 288 1.97 4.34 51.96
C ILE A 288 2.87 4.15 50.73
N ASN A 289 3.15 2.90 50.35
CA ASN A 289 3.96 2.61 49.17
C ASN A 289 3.28 3.10 47.88
N ILE A 290 1.97 2.87 47.75
CA ILE A 290 1.17 3.37 46.61
C ILE A 290 1.24 4.90 46.56
N LEU A 291 1.04 5.59 47.68
CA LEU A 291 1.13 7.05 47.69
C LEU A 291 2.53 7.54 47.30
N ASN A 292 3.60 6.97 47.87
CA ASN A 292 4.96 7.41 47.57
C ASN A 292 5.32 7.25 46.08
N GLN A 293 4.84 6.19 45.44
CA GLN A 293 5.10 5.93 44.03
C GLN A 293 4.22 6.82 43.13
N PHE A 294 2.91 6.87 43.39
CA PHE A 294 1.93 7.44 42.48
C PHE A 294 1.46 8.85 42.83
N THR A 295 2.10 9.55 43.78
CA THR A 295 1.87 10.99 44.05
C THR A 295 3.09 11.86 43.78
N GLN A 296 4.15 11.28 43.18
CA GLN A 296 5.37 12.00 42.87
C GLN A 296 5.12 13.07 41.78
N LEU A 297 5.85 14.19 41.87
CA LEU A 297 5.90 15.25 40.86
C LEU A 297 7.37 15.71 40.71
N PRO A 298 7.80 16.16 39.51
CA PRO A 298 9.20 16.51 39.26
C PRO A 298 9.55 17.93 39.78
N PRO A 299 10.53 18.12 40.69
CA PRO A 299 11.17 17.13 41.56
C PRO A 299 10.39 16.87 42.88
N ASP A 300 9.48 17.76 43.26
CA ASP A 300 8.50 17.60 44.33
C ASP A 300 7.33 18.58 44.14
N PHE A 301 6.20 18.36 44.82
CA PHE A 301 5.02 19.22 44.71
C PHE A 301 5.31 20.72 44.98
N ASN A 302 6.05 21.07 46.04
CA ASN A 302 6.25 22.47 46.38
C ASN A 302 7.12 23.18 45.34
N SER A 303 8.14 22.49 44.83
CA SER A 303 9.00 22.97 43.75
C SER A 303 8.22 23.10 42.44
N TYR A 304 7.38 22.13 42.09
CA TYR A 304 6.54 22.15 40.90
C TYR A 304 5.50 23.27 40.94
N TYR A 305 4.73 23.37 42.04
CA TYR A 305 3.76 24.43 42.30
C TYR A 305 4.35 25.84 42.21
N ALA A 306 5.59 26.03 42.69
CA ALA A 306 6.24 27.34 42.66
C ALA A 306 6.90 27.68 41.31
N SER A 307 7.20 26.69 40.47
CA SER A 307 7.92 26.88 39.21
C SER A 307 7.02 26.93 37.98
N GLN A 308 5.80 26.38 38.07
CA GLN A 308 4.83 26.32 36.97
C GLN A 308 3.65 27.27 37.23
N PRO A 309 3.64 28.49 36.65
CA PRO A 309 2.69 29.54 37.01
C PRO A 309 1.24 29.27 36.55
N ASN A 310 1.06 28.58 35.42
CA ASN A 310 -0.28 28.23 34.93
C ASN A 310 -0.84 27.08 35.79
N PHE A 311 0.00 26.07 36.07
CA PHE A 311 -0.35 25.02 37.04
C PHE A 311 -0.76 25.61 38.39
N GLN A 312 0.02 26.55 38.96
CA GLN A 312 -0.30 27.22 40.21
C GLN A 312 -1.70 27.86 40.19
N THR A 313 -1.99 28.61 39.13
CA THR A 313 -3.26 29.33 38.97
C THR A 313 -4.45 28.37 38.97
N HIS A 314 -4.34 27.29 38.20
CA HIS A 314 -5.41 26.30 38.09
C HIS A 314 -5.50 25.40 39.34
N TYR A 315 -4.38 25.10 40.01
CA TYR A 315 -4.36 24.39 41.28
C TYR A 315 -5.10 25.17 42.36
N ASP A 316 -4.84 26.48 42.51
CA ASP A 316 -5.49 27.31 43.52
C ASP A 316 -7.01 27.40 43.30
N ALA A 317 -7.43 27.51 42.04
CA ALA A 317 -8.84 27.49 41.67
C ALA A 317 -9.50 26.16 42.02
N LEU A 318 -8.88 25.02 41.67
CA LEU A 318 -9.40 23.70 41.97
C LEU A 318 -9.40 23.40 43.48
N ASN A 319 -8.32 23.77 44.19
CA ASN A 319 -8.19 23.64 45.64
C ASN A 319 -9.30 24.37 46.40
N SER A 320 -9.78 25.51 45.88
CA SER A 320 -10.92 26.23 46.47
C SER A 320 -12.24 25.45 46.46
N THR A 321 -12.34 24.40 45.61
CA THR A 321 -13.50 23.53 45.50
C THR A 321 -13.36 22.23 46.30
N ILE A 322 -12.16 21.85 46.72
CA ILE A 322 -11.86 20.61 47.44
C ILE A 322 -12.02 20.83 48.95
N ASN A 323 -12.80 19.98 49.60
CA ASN A 323 -13.02 20.02 51.04
C ASN A 323 -12.10 19.01 51.75
N SER A 324 -11.77 19.28 53.01
CA SER A 324 -11.01 18.35 53.86
C SER A 324 -11.73 17.02 54.17
N THR A 325 -13.02 16.91 53.80
CA THR A 325 -13.85 15.71 53.95
C THR A 325 -14.08 14.99 52.63
N ASP A 326 -13.45 15.42 51.54
CA ASP A 326 -13.54 14.73 50.26
C ASP A 326 -12.60 13.51 50.27
N ASN A 327 -13.11 12.37 49.82
CA ASN A 327 -12.29 11.17 49.61
C ASN A 327 -11.57 11.25 48.24
N ALA A 328 -10.69 10.28 47.97
CA ALA A 328 -9.88 10.25 46.74
C ALA A 328 -10.74 10.31 45.46
N PHE A 329 -11.87 9.60 45.44
CA PHE A 329 -12.79 9.59 44.29
C PHE A 329 -13.46 10.95 44.07
N ILE A 330 -13.92 11.62 45.13
CA ILE A 330 -14.54 12.95 45.04
C ILE A 330 -13.53 13.99 44.55
N ILE A 331 -12.29 13.94 45.05
CA ILE A 331 -11.20 14.82 44.60
C ILE A 331 -10.95 14.62 43.11
N ALA A 332 -10.76 13.37 42.67
CA ALA A 332 -10.56 13.04 41.27
C ALA A 332 -11.74 13.49 40.38
N ASN A 333 -12.98 13.27 40.81
CA ASN A 333 -14.15 13.72 40.05
C ASN A 333 -14.22 15.24 39.93
N LYS A 334 -13.84 15.99 40.97
CA LYS A 334 -13.72 17.46 40.90
C LYS A 334 -12.62 17.89 39.93
N THR A 335 -11.47 17.22 39.95
CA THR A 335 -10.38 17.46 39.00
C THR A 335 -10.82 17.23 37.56
N ARG A 336 -11.47 16.09 37.26
CA ARG A 336 -12.03 15.80 35.94
C ARG A 336 -12.98 16.89 35.46
N ASN A 337 -14.00 17.20 36.28
CA ASN A 337 -15.02 18.19 35.93
C ASN A 337 -14.40 19.58 35.71
N TYR A 338 -13.39 19.93 36.50
CA TYR A 338 -12.66 21.17 36.33
C TYR A 338 -11.96 21.21 34.98
N LEU A 339 -11.17 20.18 34.64
CA LEU A 339 -10.44 20.12 33.37
C LEU A 339 -11.40 20.17 32.17
N GLN A 340 -12.48 19.38 32.20
CA GLN A 340 -13.50 19.38 31.15
C GLN A 340 -14.24 20.72 31.01
N SER A 341 -14.32 21.51 32.08
CA SER A 341 -15.01 22.81 32.06
C SER A 341 -14.12 23.97 31.65
N GLN A 342 -12.79 23.85 31.83
CA GLN A 342 -11.85 24.95 31.64
C GLN A 342 -11.07 24.85 30.32
N PHE A 343 -10.95 23.64 29.75
CA PHE A 343 -10.13 23.37 28.58
C PHE A 343 -10.97 22.72 27.48
N THR A 344 -10.58 22.95 26.22
CA THR A 344 -11.30 22.42 25.06
C THR A 344 -10.44 21.47 24.25
N PHE A 345 -11.09 20.56 23.53
CA PHE A 345 -10.44 19.68 22.57
C PHE A 345 -10.30 20.39 21.21
N PRO A 346 -9.19 20.25 20.47
CA PRO A 346 -9.04 20.86 19.14
C PRO A 346 -10.05 20.28 18.15
N THR A 347 -10.66 21.13 17.32
CA THR A 347 -11.60 20.71 16.27
C THR A 347 -10.93 20.51 14.91
N ALA A 348 -9.71 21.04 14.76
CA ALA A 348 -8.87 20.86 13.58
C ALA A 348 -7.38 20.74 13.98
N PRO A 349 -6.54 20.07 13.15
CA PRO A 349 -5.12 19.89 13.46
C PRO A 349 -4.32 21.17 13.69
N ASP A 350 -4.69 22.27 13.01
CA ASP A 350 -4.00 23.56 13.10
C ASP A 350 -4.30 24.34 14.39
N GLU A 351 -5.28 23.90 15.19
CA GLU A 351 -5.65 24.51 16.46
C GLU A 351 -4.77 24.05 17.64
N TYR A 352 -4.00 22.97 17.48
CA TYR A 352 -3.17 22.41 18.54
C TYR A 352 -1.67 22.61 18.31
N GLN A 353 -0.95 22.92 19.39
CA GLN A 353 0.50 23.03 19.40
C GLN A 353 1.03 22.23 20.59
N SER A 354 1.97 21.32 20.34
CA SER A 354 2.65 20.59 21.42
C SER A 354 3.59 21.51 22.18
N ALA A 355 3.94 21.09 23.40
CA ALA A 355 4.89 21.82 24.22
C ALA A 355 6.26 21.91 23.51
N PRO A 356 6.88 23.09 23.42
CA PRO A 356 8.24 23.22 22.92
C PRO A 356 9.24 22.41 23.78
N GLU A 357 10.30 21.92 23.15
CA GLU A 357 11.36 21.14 23.82
C GLU A 357 11.85 21.85 25.11
N GLY A 358 11.85 21.10 26.22
CA GLY A 358 12.27 21.58 27.54
C GLY A 358 11.23 22.42 28.29
N ARG A 359 10.00 22.56 27.76
CA ARG A 359 8.86 23.10 28.50
C ARG A 359 8.00 21.96 29.07
N ASP A 360 7.48 22.16 30.28
CA ASP A 360 6.54 21.25 30.91
C ASP A 360 5.22 21.16 30.12
N THR A 361 4.80 19.92 29.81
CA THR A 361 3.63 19.63 28.97
C THR A 361 2.32 20.09 29.62
N VAL A 362 2.18 19.92 30.94
CA VAL A 362 0.97 20.37 31.67
C VAL A 362 0.92 21.89 31.73
N ASP A 363 1.99 22.56 32.11
CA ASP A 363 1.99 24.04 32.17
C ASP A 363 1.80 24.66 30.77
N TRP A 364 2.28 24.01 29.70
CA TRP A 364 1.95 24.39 28.31
C TRP A 364 0.47 24.23 27.98
N PHE A 365 -0.11 23.05 28.22
CA PHE A 365 -1.54 22.81 28.00
C PHE A 365 -2.42 23.82 28.75
N LEU A 366 -2.09 24.10 30.01
CA LEU A 366 -2.83 25.05 30.83
C LEU A 366 -2.71 26.51 30.32
N GLU A 367 -1.60 26.87 29.67
CA GLU A 367 -1.47 28.18 29.01
C GLU A 367 -2.29 28.26 27.72
N GLN A 368 -2.27 27.20 26.90
CA GLN A 368 -2.93 27.21 25.59
C GLN A 368 -4.46 27.11 25.70
N GLY A 369 -4.99 26.46 26.74
CA GLY A 369 -6.43 26.28 26.90
C GLY A 369 -7.04 25.17 26.03
N ILE A 370 -6.23 24.54 25.16
CA ILE A 370 -6.62 23.55 24.15
C ILE A 370 -5.63 22.38 24.19
N GLY A 371 -6.12 21.13 24.16
CA GLY A 371 -5.26 19.93 24.19
C GLY A 371 -5.94 18.67 23.67
N VAL A 372 -5.14 17.64 23.36
CA VAL A 372 -5.59 16.31 22.96
C VAL A 372 -5.72 15.37 24.17
N PHE A 373 -6.14 14.11 23.99
CA PHE A 373 -6.48 13.20 25.09
C PHE A 373 -5.31 12.98 26.07
N SER A 374 -4.08 12.88 25.54
CA SER A 374 -2.85 12.77 26.34
C SER A 374 -2.64 13.97 27.28
N ASP A 375 -2.97 15.19 26.85
CA ASP A 375 -2.81 16.40 27.66
C ASP A 375 -3.81 16.43 28.82
N PHE A 376 -5.07 16.08 28.54
CA PHE A 376 -6.12 15.98 29.55
C PHE A 376 -5.81 14.91 30.60
N ALA A 377 -5.39 13.72 30.17
CA ALA A 377 -5.02 12.63 31.06
C ALA A 377 -3.76 12.95 31.89
N THR A 378 -2.75 13.58 31.28
CA THR A 378 -1.54 14.02 31.97
C THR A 378 -1.86 15.10 33.02
N ALA A 379 -2.59 16.14 32.65
CA ALA A 379 -3.00 17.20 33.56
C ALA A 379 -3.83 16.66 34.72
N PHE A 380 -4.77 15.75 34.43
CA PHE A 380 -5.58 15.08 35.46
C PHE A 380 -4.71 14.33 36.46
N CYS A 381 -3.73 13.54 36.00
CA CYS A 381 -2.81 12.85 36.87
C CYS A 381 -2.02 13.85 37.73
N VAL A 382 -1.40 14.87 37.12
CA VAL A 382 -0.59 15.86 37.84
C VAL A 382 -1.40 16.60 38.92
N PHE A 383 -2.64 17.03 38.62
CA PHE A 383 -3.52 17.63 39.64
C PHE A 383 -3.91 16.63 40.73
N SER A 384 -4.30 15.40 40.37
CA SER A 384 -4.68 14.36 41.34
C SER A 384 -3.53 14.08 42.32
N ARG A 385 -2.31 13.95 41.81
CA ARG A 385 -1.09 13.78 42.62
C ARG A 385 -0.84 14.95 43.54
N ALA A 386 -1.01 16.18 43.05
CA ALA A 386 -0.87 17.40 43.84
C ALA A 386 -1.91 17.53 44.98
N PHE A 387 -3.05 16.84 44.88
CA PHE A 387 -4.05 16.72 45.95
C PHE A 387 -3.92 15.44 46.78
N GLY A 388 -2.83 14.69 46.60
CA GLY A 388 -2.54 13.47 47.36
C GLY A 388 -3.36 12.25 46.92
N VAL A 389 -3.94 12.27 45.73
CA VAL A 389 -4.59 11.12 45.11
C VAL A 389 -3.57 10.38 44.25
N ALA A 390 -3.31 9.12 44.58
CA ALA A 390 -2.46 8.26 43.77
C ALA A 390 -3.10 8.03 42.41
N SER A 391 -2.39 8.39 41.34
CA SER A 391 -2.85 8.25 39.97
C SER A 391 -1.74 7.77 39.03
N ARG A 392 -2.12 7.10 37.94
CA ARG A 392 -1.21 6.63 36.87
C ARG A 392 -1.80 6.93 35.50
N PHE A 393 -0.93 7.20 34.54
CA PHE A 393 -1.28 7.53 33.16
C PHE A 393 -1.38 6.24 32.35
N VAL A 394 -2.31 6.18 31.39
CA VAL A 394 -2.61 4.98 30.62
C VAL A 394 -2.77 5.30 29.15
N ASP A 395 -2.06 4.54 28.32
CA ASP A 395 -2.15 4.57 26.86
C ASP A 395 -2.92 3.35 26.35
N GLY A 396 -3.73 3.57 25.32
CA GLY A 396 -4.55 2.52 24.75
C GLY A 396 -5.49 2.99 23.65
N PHE A 397 -6.62 2.30 23.54
CA PHE A 397 -7.62 2.52 22.50
C PHE A 397 -9.03 2.49 23.08
N ARG A 398 -9.94 3.21 22.43
CA ARG A 398 -11.39 3.11 22.69
C ARG A 398 -12.13 2.76 21.41
N ALA A 399 -13.25 2.02 21.48
CA ALA A 399 -13.98 1.62 20.28
C ALA A 399 -14.54 2.81 19.47
N ASN A 400 -14.91 3.89 20.15
CA ASN A 400 -15.36 5.13 19.53
C ASN A 400 -14.20 5.95 18.95
N ASP A 401 -14.32 6.38 17.69
CA ASP A 401 -13.39 7.39 17.16
C ASP A 401 -13.66 8.79 17.76
N LEU A 402 -12.91 9.80 17.31
CA LEU A 402 -13.08 11.19 17.75
C LEU A 402 -14.51 11.71 17.57
N LEU A 403 -15.23 11.21 16.57
CA LEU A 403 -16.59 11.65 16.22
C LEU A 403 -17.68 10.82 16.94
N GLY A 404 -17.28 9.93 17.85
CA GLY A 404 -18.20 9.02 18.53
C GLY A 404 -18.76 7.93 17.62
N GLN A 405 -18.04 7.57 16.55
CA GLN A 405 -18.45 6.51 15.62
C GLN A 405 -17.73 5.20 15.94
N VAL A 406 -18.48 4.11 15.89
CA VAL A 406 -17.97 2.73 15.92
C VAL A 406 -18.03 2.15 14.51
N GLU A 407 -16.92 1.59 14.03
CA GLU A 407 -16.88 0.87 12.76
C GLU A 407 -17.21 -0.61 12.95
N GLU A 408 -18.51 -0.93 12.93
CA GLU A 408 -19.02 -2.30 12.91
C GLU A 408 -19.22 -2.79 11.46
N ILE A 409 -18.67 -3.97 11.13
CA ILE A 409 -18.88 -4.61 9.83
C ILE A 409 -19.62 -5.93 10.01
N THR A 410 -20.83 -6.04 9.45
CA THR A 410 -21.54 -7.32 9.37
C THR A 410 -21.22 -8.00 8.04
N TYR A 411 -20.55 -9.15 8.04
CA TYR A 411 -20.28 -9.90 6.81
C TYR A 411 -21.52 -10.71 6.38
N PRO A 412 -21.97 -10.62 5.11
CA PRO A 412 -23.16 -11.33 4.65
C PRO A 412 -22.99 -12.86 4.54
N THR A 413 -21.76 -13.38 4.64
CA THR A 413 -21.45 -14.82 4.55
C THR A 413 -21.32 -15.52 5.91
N GLU A 414 -21.22 -14.75 7.00
CA GLU A 414 -21.20 -15.25 8.38
C GLU A 414 -22.12 -14.37 9.23
N PRO A 415 -23.44 -14.58 9.20
CA PRO A 415 -24.44 -13.75 9.89
C PRO A 415 -24.34 -13.76 11.42
N GLU A 416 -23.42 -14.53 11.99
CA GLU A 416 -23.34 -14.85 13.42
C GLU A 416 -22.12 -14.22 14.12
N LYS A 417 -21.21 -13.53 13.41
CA LYS A 417 -20.03 -12.91 14.02
C LYS A 417 -19.97 -11.40 13.78
N ASN A 418 -20.44 -10.65 14.76
CA ASN A 418 -20.23 -9.21 14.81
C ASN A 418 -18.72 -8.92 14.96
N ASN A 419 -18.21 -7.88 14.29
CA ASN A 419 -16.82 -7.46 14.45
C ASN A 419 -16.68 -5.93 14.45
N ILE A 420 -15.78 -5.44 15.30
CA ILE A 420 -15.43 -4.02 15.46
C ILE A 420 -13.97 -3.84 15.03
N ILE A 421 -13.74 -2.87 14.16
CA ILE A 421 -12.39 -2.50 13.72
C ILE A 421 -11.86 -1.37 14.60
N ILE A 422 -10.71 -1.59 15.23
CA ILE A 422 -9.96 -0.57 15.95
C ILE A 422 -8.81 -0.10 15.06
N ARG A 423 -8.77 1.20 14.81
CA ARG A 423 -7.78 1.87 13.95
C ARG A 423 -6.90 2.84 14.74
N TYR A 424 -5.89 3.42 14.11
CA TYR A 424 -5.08 4.45 14.78
C TYR A 424 -5.87 5.71 15.18
N LYS A 425 -6.97 6.03 14.47
CA LYS A 425 -7.89 7.11 14.91
C LYS A 425 -8.63 6.82 16.22
N ASN A 426 -8.53 5.59 16.73
CA ASN A 426 -9.12 5.14 18.00
C ASN A 426 -8.15 5.24 19.18
N ILE A 427 -6.93 5.77 18.98
CA ILE A 427 -5.98 6.02 20.08
C ILE A 427 -6.66 6.88 21.15
N TYR A 428 -6.47 6.47 22.41
CA TYR A 428 -7.05 7.13 23.56
C TYR A 428 -6.14 7.04 24.78
N ASN A 429 -6.14 8.09 25.59
CA ASN A 429 -5.36 8.17 26.82
C ASN A 429 -6.31 8.52 27.97
N TRP A 430 -6.13 7.87 29.11
CA TRP A 430 -6.93 8.13 30.31
C TRP A 430 -6.06 8.02 31.56
N ALA A 431 -6.69 8.22 32.72
CA ALA A 431 -6.02 8.10 34.00
C ALA A 431 -6.66 7.01 34.84
N GLU A 432 -5.86 6.36 35.68
CA GLU A 432 -6.36 5.47 36.71
C GLU A 432 -5.99 6.01 38.07
N ILE A 433 -6.94 5.96 39.01
CA ILE A 433 -6.76 6.45 40.38
C ILE A 433 -6.90 5.31 41.37
N TYR A 434 -6.16 5.36 42.47
CA TYR A 434 -6.35 4.43 43.57
C TYR A 434 -7.36 4.99 44.57
N VAL A 435 -8.48 4.29 44.73
CA VAL A 435 -9.58 4.66 45.64
C VAL A 435 -9.57 3.75 46.86
N PRO A 436 -9.26 4.28 48.06
CA PRO A 436 -9.39 3.55 49.31
C PRO A 436 -10.86 3.21 49.59
N THR A 437 -11.13 1.93 49.87
CA THR A 437 -12.46 1.43 50.23
C THR A 437 -12.59 1.10 51.72
N ASP A 438 -11.47 1.14 52.46
CA ASP A 438 -11.47 1.09 53.91
C ASP A 438 -10.59 2.17 54.57
N ILE A 439 -10.76 2.30 55.89
CA ILE A 439 -10.08 3.32 56.69
C ILE A 439 -8.59 3.05 56.92
N ASP A 440 -8.11 1.86 56.57
CA ASP A 440 -6.72 1.44 56.71
C ASP A 440 -5.92 1.70 55.42
N GLY A 441 -6.60 1.97 54.30
CA GLY A 441 -6.01 2.34 53.01
C GLY A 441 -6.01 1.21 51.98
N ASP A 442 -6.62 0.07 52.27
CA ASP A 442 -6.91 -0.92 51.23
C ASP A 442 -8.04 -0.42 50.34
N GLY A 443 -7.96 -0.76 49.06
CA GLY A 443 -8.74 -0.13 48.01
C GLY A 443 -8.51 -0.77 46.66
N MET A 444 -8.95 -0.07 45.62
CA MET A 444 -8.87 -0.54 44.24
C MET A 444 -8.45 0.56 43.28
N TRP A 445 -7.86 0.16 42.16
CA TRP A 445 -7.67 1.04 41.01
C TRP A 445 -8.99 1.24 40.28
N VAL A 446 -9.21 2.44 39.77
CA VAL A 446 -10.42 2.85 39.06
C VAL A 446 -10.00 3.60 37.81
N GLN A 447 -10.54 3.20 36.65
CA GLN A 447 -10.40 3.95 35.41
C GLN A 447 -11.21 5.23 35.48
N PHE A 448 -10.60 6.32 35.03
CA PHE A 448 -11.20 7.64 34.96
C PHE A 448 -11.08 8.17 33.55
N ASP A 449 -12.21 8.21 32.84
CA ASP A 449 -12.28 8.91 31.58
C ASP A 449 -12.25 10.43 31.82
N VAL A 450 -11.25 11.08 31.25
CA VAL A 450 -10.93 12.50 31.43
C VAL A 450 -11.46 13.38 30.31
N SER A 451 -11.93 12.82 29.18
CA SER A 451 -12.47 13.58 28.06
C SER A 451 -14.00 13.46 27.95
N SER A 452 -14.67 14.51 27.48
CA SER A 452 -16.14 14.56 27.41
C SER A 452 -16.66 13.76 26.21
N GLY A 453 -16.90 12.46 26.38
CA GLY A 453 -17.54 11.64 25.36
C GLY A 453 -17.96 10.28 25.89
N ALA A 454 -19.10 10.24 26.60
CA ALA A 454 -19.73 9.09 27.26
C ALA A 454 -19.13 8.69 28.63
N GLY A 455 -19.92 8.80 29.71
CA GLY A 455 -19.68 7.99 30.92
C GLY A 455 -19.60 8.67 32.31
N GLY A 456 -19.51 10.00 32.44
CA GLY A 456 -19.38 10.63 33.77
C GLY A 456 -20.72 10.82 34.51
N PHE A 457 -20.93 10.14 35.65
CA PHE A 457 -22.06 10.40 36.55
C PHE A 457 -21.84 11.69 37.35
N SER A 458 -22.88 12.52 37.39
CA SER A 458 -23.03 13.57 38.41
C SER A 458 -23.20 12.93 39.80
N LEU A 459 -22.49 13.41 40.82
CA LEU A 459 -22.61 12.94 42.21
C LEU A 459 -24.07 12.97 42.74
N PRO A 460 -24.49 12.01 43.59
CA PRO A 460 -25.80 12.00 44.19
C PRO A 460 -25.87 12.93 45.41
N GLU A 461 -26.52 14.07 45.27
CA GLU A 461 -27.90 14.15 45.75
C GLU A 461 -28.69 14.52 44.51
N ALA A 462 -29.08 13.54 43.68
CA ALA A 462 -29.81 13.80 42.46
C ALA A 462 -31.20 14.29 42.85
N PHE A 463 -31.30 15.59 43.10
CA PHE A 463 -32.57 16.25 43.01
C PHE A 463 -32.99 16.13 41.55
N ASN A 464 -34.22 15.69 41.31
CA ASN A 464 -34.85 15.82 40.01
C ASN A 464 -35.52 17.19 39.99
N MET A 465 -35.29 17.95 38.94
CA MET A 465 -35.96 19.22 38.74
C MET A 465 -36.84 19.13 37.49
N THR A 466 -38.04 19.70 37.56
CA THR A 466 -38.84 20.00 36.37
C THR A 466 -39.09 21.49 36.31
N VAL A 467 -38.98 22.10 35.13
CA VAL A 467 -39.21 23.53 34.94
C VAL A 467 -40.28 23.71 33.88
N ASN A 468 -41.27 24.54 34.18
CA ASN A 468 -42.35 24.88 33.27
C ASN A 468 -42.52 26.39 33.22
N SER A 469 -42.83 26.90 32.02
CA SER A 469 -43.30 28.27 31.81
C SER A 469 -44.78 28.22 31.40
N ASN A 470 -45.61 29.09 31.96
CA ASN A 470 -46.98 29.29 31.44
C ASN A 470 -47.00 30.12 30.13
N PHE A 471 -45.87 30.71 29.77
CA PHE A 471 -45.68 31.52 28.57
C PHE A 471 -44.79 30.74 27.61
N THR A 472 -45.33 30.35 26.46
CA THR A 472 -44.61 29.56 25.44
C THR A 472 -44.12 30.44 24.30
N ALA A 473 -44.94 31.39 23.84
CA ALA A 473 -44.51 32.43 22.93
C ALA A 473 -45.49 33.62 22.90
N GLY A 474 -44.99 34.82 22.64
CA GLY A 474 -45.84 36.01 22.54
C GLY A 474 -45.09 37.33 22.45
N PRO A 475 -45.79 38.44 22.17
CA PRO A 475 -45.18 39.77 22.14
C PRO A 475 -44.80 40.27 23.54
N ARG A 476 -43.93 41.27 23.58
CA ARG A 476 -43.64 42.06 24.80
C ARG A 476 -44.90 42.67 25.42
N GLY A 477 -44.88 42.88 26.73
CA GLY A 477 -45.99 43.36 27.55
C GLY A 477 -46.77 42.26 28.28
N GLN A 478 -46.31 41.00 28.21
CA GLN A 478 -46.87 39.86 28.95
C GLN A 478 -46.03 39.49 30.18
N VAL A 479 -46.55 38.62 31.03
CA VAL A 479 -45.85 38.12 32.22
C VAL A 479 -45.73 36.60 32.11
N ALA A 480 -44.50 36.09 32.17
CA ALA A 480 -44.20 34.66 32.27
C ALA A 480 -44.08 34.26 33.74
N ASN A 481 -44.82 33.22 34.13
CA ASN A 481 -44.66 32.54 35.40
C ASN A 481 -43.81 31.30 35.18
N LEU A 482 -42.60 31.31 35.74
CA LEU A 482 -41.65 30.22 35.69
C LEU A 482 -41.78 29.42 36.98
N THR A 483 -42.05 28.12 36.86
CA THR A 483 -42.25 27.23 37.99
C THR A 483 -41.28 26.07 37.90
N ALA A 484 -40.40 25.95 38.90
CA ALA A 484 -39.52 24.81 39.10
C ALA A 484 -40.06 23.92 40.23
N ILE A 485 -40.09 22.60 40.01
CA ILE A 485 -40.42 21.61 41.04
C ILE A 485 -39.18 20.78 41.29
N LEU A 486 -38.66 20.83 42.53
CA LEU A 486 -37.51 20.08 42.99
C LEU A 486 -37.99 18.87 43.82
N THR A 487 -37.63 17.68 43.38
CA THR A 487 -37.84 16.43 44.11
C THR A 487 -36.52 15.72 44.39
N SER A 488 -36.45 14.88 45.42
CA SER A 488 -35.30 13.98 45.63
C SER A 488 -35.24 12.90 44.54
N SER A 489 -34.16 12.11 44.55
CA SER A 489 -33.99 10.92 43.71
C SER A 489 -35.06 9.84 43.94
N THR A 490 -35.83 9.95 45.03
CA THR A 490 -36.98 9.09 45.35
C THR A 490 -38.34 9.75 45.05
N ASN A 491 -38.35 10.82 44.24
CA ASN A 491 -39.53 11.60 43.86
C ASN A 491 -40.29 12.23 45.05
N GLN A 492 -39.60 12.52 46.16
CA GLN A 492 -40.19 13.26 47.29
C GLN A 492 -39.96 14.77 47.12
N SER A 493 -40.98 15.58 47.37
CA SER A 493 -40.88 17.05 47.35
C SER A 493 -39.82 17.59 48.30
N VAL A 494 -39.00 18.53 47.83
CA VAL A 494 -37.88 19.10 48.61
C VAL A 494 -38.13 20.57 48.90
N ALA A 495 -38.45 20.86 50.16
CA ALA A 495 -38.80 22.21 50.63
C ALA A 495 -37.59 23.03 51.10
N ASN A 496 -37.76 24.35 51.15
CA ASN A 496 -36.80 25.34 51.67
C ASN A 496 -35.45 25.37 50.95
N LYS A 497 -35.43 25.09 49.64
CA LYS A 497 -34.23 25.17 48.79
C LYS A 497 -34.34 26.34 47.83
N GLU A 498 -33.28 27.12 47.68
CA GLU A 498 -33.25 28.26 46.77
C GLU A 498 -32.97 27.79 45.35
N ILE A 499 -33.92 28.03 44.44
CA ILE A 499 -33.77 27.79 43.00
C ILE A 499 -33.41 29.12 42.34
N ILE A 500 -32.36 29.12 41.53
CA ILE A 500 -31.94 30.25 40.71
C ILE A 500 -32.52 30.04 39.30
N PHE A 501 -33.18 31.04 38.74
CA PHE A 501 -33.65 31.03 37.36
C PHE A 501 -32.79 31.99 36.53
N THR A 502 -32.24 31.46 35.44
CA THR A 502 -31.36 32.20 34.53
C THR A 502 -31.87 32.04 33.11
N ASP A 503 -31.96 33.14 32.40
CA ASP A 503 -32.03 33.12 30.94
C ASP A 503 -30.63 32.81 30.42
N TYR A 504 -30.41 31.56 30.06
CA TYR A 504 -29.13 31.04 29.62
C TYR A 504 -28.74 31.61 28.24
N THR A 505 -29.72 31.94 27.40
CA THR A 505 -29.46 32.51 26.06
C THR A 505 -28.69 33.82 26.16
N TYR A 506 -29.05 34.68 27.11
CA TYR A 506 -28.42 36.00 27.29
C TYR A 506 -27.59 36.13 28.57
N GLY A 507 -27.45 35.05 29.35
CA GLY A 507 -26.69 35.05 30.60
C GLY A 507 -27.30 35.96 31.68
N VAL A 508 -28.62 36.19 31.63
CA VAL A 508 -29.31 37.12 32.53
C VAL A 508 -29.95 36.33 33.68
N ASN A 509 -29.55 36.66 34.91
CA ASN A 509 -30.24 36.14 36.10
C ASN A 509 -31.64 36.77 36.19
N LEU A 510 -32.68 35.93 36.12
CA LEU A 510 -34.07 36.34 36.16
C LEU A 510 -34.60 36.49 37.59
N GLY A 511 -33.94 35.84 38.55
CA GLY A 511 -34.27 35.89 39.97
C GLY A 511 -34.13 34.52 40.65
N ASN A 512 -34.44 34.49 41.94
CA ASN A 512 -34.45 33.28 42.75
C ASN A 512 -35.80 33.11 43.45
N ALA A 513 -36.14 31.86 43.78
CA ALA A 513 -37.29 31.54 44.63
C ALA A 513 -36.98 30.32 45.48
N THR A 514 -37.48 30.31 46.72
CA THR A 514 -37.33 29.18 47.63
C THR A 514 -38.46 28.18 47.42
N THR A 515 -38.15 26.88 47.36
CA THR A 515 -39.15 25.81 47.23
C THR A 515 -40.06 25.75 48.46
N ASP A 516 -41.37 25.61 48.23
CA ASP A 516 -42.37 25.42 49.28
C ASP A 516 -42.44 23.95 49.76
N LEU A 517 -43.40 23.63 50.64
CA LEU A 517 -43.59 22.26 51.15
C LEU A 517 -43.88 21.20 50.06
N SER A 518 -44.28 21.62 48.87
CA SER A 518 -44.50 20.75 47.71
C SER A 518 -43.27 20.63 46.79
N GLY A 519 -42.15 21.27 47.16
CA GLY A 519 -40.94 21.32 46.34
C GLY A 519 -40.99 22.37 45.23
N THR A 520 -41.99 23.24 45.24
CA THR A 520 -42.26 24.18 44.14
C THR A 520 -41.65 25.55 44.43
N ALA A 521 -40.86 26.08 43.51
CA ALA A 521 -40.38 27.46 43.49
C ALA A 521 -40.93 28.16 42.24
N SER A 522 -41.39 29.41 42.35
CA SER A 522 -41.88 30.15 41.18
C SER A 522 -41.52 31.62 41.20
N ILE A 523 -41.27 32.17 40.02
CA ILE A 523 -41.03 33.60 39.82
C ILE A 523 -41.89 34.14 38.68
N LEU A 524 -42.23 35.42 38.76
CA LEU A 524 -42.92 36.16 37.71
C LEU A 524 -41.91 37.05 36.98
N ILE A 525 -41.85 36.92 35.65
CA ILE A 525 -40.97 37.69 34.77
C ILE A 525 -41.82 38.51 33.81
N ASP A 526 -41.65 39.82 33.85
CA ASP A 526 -42.23 40.72 32.87
C ASP A 526 -41.47 40.60 31.54
N ILE A 527 -42.13 40.11 30.49
CA ILE A 527 -41.60 40.08 29.12
C ILE A 527 -41.66 41.50 28.57
N ASN A 528 -40.64 42.30 28.84
CA ASN A 528 -40.62 43.73 28.52
C ASN A 528 -39.50 44.07 27.50
N ASN A 529 -39.20 45.37 27.31
CA ASN A 529 -38.21 45.82 26.32
C ASN A 529 -36.77 45.43 26.65
N SER A 530 -36.47 44.92 27.85
CA SER A 530 -35.15 44.38 28.17
C SER A 530 -34.95 42.94 27.67
N GLN A 531 -36.03 42.25 27.30
CA GLN A 531 -35.97 40.91 26.71
C GLN A 531 -35.76 41.03 25.20
N VAL A 532 -34.72 40.39 24.70
CA VAL A 532 -34.38 40.34 23.27
C VAL A 532 -35.43 39.52 22.52
N VAL A 533 -35.66 39.76 21.23
CA VAL A 533 -36.55 38.94 20.42
C VAL A 533 -35.91 37.59 20.09
N GLY A 534 -36.74 36.56 19.96
CA GLY A 534 -36.31 35.19 19.66
C GLY A 534 -36.51 34.21 20.82
N PRO A 535 -35.93 33.01 20.73
CA PRO A 535 -36.05 31.99 21.75
C PRO A 535 -35.16 32.28 22.96
N HIS A 536 -35.70 32.07 24.15
CA HIS A 536 -35.01 32.15 25.42
C HIS A 536 -35.01 30.78 26.09
N PHE A 537 -33.83 30.26 26.38
CA PHE A 537 -33.63 29.04 27.15
C PHE A 537 -33.52 29.40 28.62
N ILE A 538 -34.55 29.05 29.38
CA ILE A 538 -34.64 29.36 30.80
C ILE A 538 -34.22 28.15 31.58
N VAL A 539 -33.10 28.27 32.29
CA VAL A 539 -32.60 27.24 33.19
C VAL A 539 -33.01 27.60 34.61
N ALA A 540 -33.61 26.64 35.31
CA ALA A 540 -33.69 26.71 36.77
C ALA A 540 -32.65 25.75 37.35
N GLN A 541 -31.96 26.17 38.41
CA GLN A 541 -30.82 25.44 38.97
C GLN A 541 -30.83 25.46 40.49
N TYR A 542 -30.44 24.33 41.08
CA TYR A 542 -30.11 24.17 42.48
C TYR A 542 -28.93 23.18 42.61
N GLY A 543 -27.77 23.66 43.06
CA GLY A 543 -26.54 22.87 43.05
C GLY A 543 -26.15 22.44 41.63
N LEU A 544 -25.90 21.15 41.43
CA LEU A 544 -25.65 20.53 40.12
C LEU A 544 -26.94 20.13 39.39
N THR A 545 -28.10 20.12 40.08
CA THR A 545 -29.38 19.82 39.45
C THR A 545 -29.90 21.06 38.73
N PHE A 546 -30.15 20.91 37.44
CA PHE A 546 -30.85 21.92 36.66
C PHE A 546 -31.87 21.24 35.74
N ASN A 547 -32.89 22.00 35.35
CA ASN A 547 -33.71 21.65 34.20
C ASN A 547 -34.07 22.97 33.49
N TRP A 548 -34.52 22.87 32.25
CA TRP A 548 -34.78 24.01 31.42
C TRP A 548 -36.19 23.98 30.83
N THR A 549 -36.66 25.16 30.47
CA THR A 549 -37.84 25.36 29.63
C THR A 549 -37.49 26.42 28.60
N MET A 550 -38.33 26.59 27.59
CA MET A 550 -38.10 27.62 26.58
C MET A 550 -39.37 28.43 26.31
N TYR A 551 -39.18 29.70 25.99
CA TYR A 551 -40.23 30.52 25.41
C TYR A 551 -39.68 31.44 24.33
N THR A 552 -40.54 31.89 23.42
CA THR A 552 -40.14 32.79 22.33
C THR A 552 -40.75 34.18 22.49
N VAL A 553 -39.92 35.21 22.50
CA VAL A 553 -40.35 36.61 22.55
C VAL A 553 -40.49 37.14 21.13
N TYR A 554 -41.68 37.62 20.77
CA TYR A 554 -41.94 38.23 19.47
C TYR A 554 -41.66 39.73 19.50
N GLY A 555 -41.09 40.24 18.42
CA GLY A 555 -40.92 41.68 18.18
C GLY A 555 -40.22 41.95 16.87
N ASP A 556 -39.87 43.22 16.65
CA ASP A 556 -39.14 43.67 15.46
C ASP A 556 -37.71 43.13 15.47
N ILE A 557 -37.14 42.88 14.29
CA ILE A 557 -35.78 42.38 14.10
C ILE A 557 -35.14 43.08 12.91
N ASP A 558 -33.86 43.40 13.01
CA ASP A 558 -33.06 44.04 11.97
C ASP A 558 -31.89 43.12 11.56
N VAL A 559 -31.82 42.70 10.31
CA VAL A 559 -30.65 42.01 9.74
C VAL A 559 -29.79 43.00 8.96
N ASN A 560 -28.51 43.06 9.28
CA ASN A 560 -27.58 44.03 8.69
C ASN A 560 -26.41 43.31 8.03
N LEU A 561 -26.15 43.62 6.75
CA LEU A 561 -25.02 43.11 6.00
C LEU A 561 -23.89 44.14 6.08
N THR A 562 -22.80 43.80 6.77
CA THR A 562 -21.70 44.72 7.05
C THR A 562 -20.59 44.65 6.00
N SER A 563 -20.28 43.45 5.49
CA SER A 563 -19.19 43.27 4.54
C SER A 563 -19.44 42.10 3.58
N VAL A 564 -18.90 42.25 2.37
CA VAL A 564 -18.70 41.17 1.40
C VAL A 564 -17.26 41.33 0.91
N ASN A 565 -16.40 40.32 1.10
CA ASN A 565 -14.98 40.45 0.76
C ASN A 565 -14.38 39.15 0.20
N PRO A 566 -13.85 39.14 -1.04
CA PRO A 566 -13.84 40.25 -1.99
C PRO A 566 -15.23 40.54 -2.60
N THR A 567 -15.50 41.80 -2.95
CA THR A 567 -16.69 42.21 -3.72
C THR A 567 -16.59 41.88 -5.21
N MET A 568 -15.43 41.40 -5.65
CA MET A 568 -15.20 40.91 -7.00
C MET A 568 -14.50 39.56 -6.92
N ILE A 569 -15.13 38.56 -7.51
CA ILE A 569 -14.60 37.21 -7.62
C ILE A 569 -14.13 37.00 -9.05
N ASN A 570 -12.91 36.47 -9.20
CA ASN A 570 -12.45 35.87 -10.45
C ASN A 570 -12.42 34.35 -10.26
N ARG A 571 -13.42 33.64 -10.78
CA ARG A 571 -13.60 32.20 -10.49
C ARG A 571 -12.45 31.31 -10.96
N SER A 572 -11.57 31.80 -11.84
CA SER A 572 -10.35 31.09 -12.25
C SER A 572 -9.17 31.27 -11.29
N ILE A 573 -9.27 32.17 -10.31
CA ILE A 573 -8.25 32.41 -9.27
C ILE A 573 -8.78 31.95 -7.91
N SER A 574 -9.96 32.42 -7.54
CA SER A 574 -10.67 32.04 -6.33
C SER A 574 -12.16 32.22 -6.56
N ASN A 575 -12.96 31.26 -6.12
CA ASN A 575 -14.42 31.30 -6.18
C ASN A 575 -15.05 31.71 -4.85
N SER A 576 -14.26 32.06 -3.84
CA SER A 576 -14.74 32.37 -2.49
C SER A 576 -14.92 33.86 -2.21
N THR A 577 -15.96 34.21 -1.45
CA THR A 577 -16.13 35.51 -0.79
C THR A 577 -16.66 35.30 0.62
N THR A 578 -16.27 36.19 1.53
CA THR A 578 -16.76 36.20 2.90
C THR A 578 -17.93 37.15 3.02
N ILE A 579 -19.09 36.67 3.49
CA ILE A 579 -20.28 37.45 3.78
C ILE A 579 -20.40 37.64 5.28
N GLN A 580 -20.39 38.90 5.74
CA GLN A 580 -20.41 39.26 7.15
C GLN A 580 -21.57 40.20 7.48
N GLY A 581 -22.13 40.03 8.67
CA GLY A 581 -23.18 40.89 9.17
C GLY A 581 -23.64 40.50 10.56
N PHE A 582 -24.80 41.00 10.96
CA PHE A 582 -25.37 40.70 12.27
C PHE A 582 -26.89 40.79 12.27
N VAL A 583 -27.50 40.15 13.25
CA VAL A 583 -28.93 40.26 13.53
C VAL A 583 -29.11 41.01 14.85
N ASN A 584 -30.01 41.97 14.88
CA ASN A 584 -30.20 42.87 16.02
C ASN A 584 -31.67 43.06 16.34
N ASP A 585 -31.95 43.23 17.62
CA ASP A 585 -33.22 43.68 18.13
C ASP A 585 -33.20 45.20 18.30
N PRO A 586 -33.95 45.97 17.50
CA PRO A 586 -33.92 47.43 17.57
C PRO A 586 -34.55 47.98 18.84
N ILE A 587 -35.41 47.22 19.53
CA ILE A 587 -36.13 47.69 20.73
C ILE A 587 -35.32 47.38 22.00
N ALA A 588 -34.75 46.18 22.11
CA ALA A 588 -33.84 45.82 23.21
C ALA A 588 -32.44 46.42 23.03
N ASN A 589 -32.11 46.87 21.82
CA ASN A 589 -30.79 47.35 21.41
C ASN A 589 -29.69 46.32 21.73
N GLN A 590 -29.98 45.05 21.43
CA GLN A 590 -29.11 43.90 21.65
C GLN A 590 -29.07 42.99 20.44
N ARG A 591 -27.93 42.33 20.25
CA ARG A 591 -27.71 41.35 19.18
C ARG A 591 -28.55 40.09 19.42
N VAL A 592 -29.13 39.55 18.35
CA VAL A 592 -29.93 38.33 18.42
C VAL A 592 -29.03 37.13 18.11
N LYS A 593 -28.85 36.25 19.09
CA LYS A 593 -28.01 35.06 18.98
C LYS A 593 -28.72 33.96 18.20
N ASN A 594 -27.95 33.08 17.55
CA ASN A 594 -28.43 31.85 16.90
C ASN A 594 -29.51 32.03 15.82
N ALA A 595 -29.69 33.25 15.32
CA ALA A 595 -30.61 33.56 14.24
C ALA A 595 -30.07 33.00 12.92
N THR A 596 -30.88 32.23 12.20
CA THR A 596 -30.50 31.68 10.89
C THR A 596 -30.84 32.68 9.79
N VAL A 597 -29.81 33.15 9.09
CA VAL A 597 -29.92 34.05 7.95
C VAL A 597 -29.68 33.33 6.63
N VAL A 598 -30.25 33.82 5.55
CA VAL A 598 -30.16 33.25 4.20
C VAL A 598 -29.41 34.21 3.28
N PHE A 599 -28.40 33.72 2.57
CA PHE A 599 -27.65 34.50 1.60
C PHE A 599 -28.36 34.51 0.25
N VAL A 600 -28.59 35.71 -0.28
CA VAL A 600 -29.32 35.92 -1.53
C VAL A 600 -28.46 36.70 -2.50
N LEU A 601 -28.27 36.13 -3.69
CA LEU A 601 -27.66 36.81 -4.83
C LEU A 601 -28.74 37.30 -5.79
N LEU A 602 -28.72 38.59 -6.10
CA LEU A 602 -29.69 39.28 -6.93
C LEU A 602 -29.02 39.80 -8.21
N PHE A 603 -29.71 39.76 -9.34
CA PHE A 603 -29.26 40.57 -10.49
C PHE A 603 -29.18 42.03 -10.07
N LYS A 604 -28.09 42.72 -10.50
CA LYS A 604 -27.79 44.09 -10.10
C LYS A 604 -29.01 45.00 -10.19
N ASP A 605 -29.30 45.72 -9.12
CA ASP A 605 -30.41 46.68 -9.01
C ASP A 605 -31.83 46.07 -9.20
N THR A 606 -31.97 44.74 -9.07
CA THR A 606 -33.28 44.05 -9.15
C THR A 606 -33.64 43.29 -7.87
N ASN A 607 -34.84 42.69 -7.81
CA ASN A 607 -35.24 41.71 -6.77
C ASN A 607 -35.30 40.28 -7.34
N ILE A 608 -34.65 40.03 -8.49
CA ILE A 608 -34.68 38.72 -9.13
C ILE A 608 -33.52 37.90 -8.57
N ASN A 609 -33.85 36.83 -7.83
CA ASN A 609 -32.88 35.94 -7.21
C ASN A 609 -32.26 35.00 -8.23
N ILE A 610 -30.96 34.74 -8.08
CA ILE A 610 -30.28 33.61 -8.70
C ILE A 610 -30.53 32.37 -7.84
N SER A 611 -30.99 31.27 -8.44
CA SER A 611 -31.16 30.00 -7.75
C SER A 611 -29.80 29.35 -7.49
N PHE A 612 -29.57 28.86 -6.27
CA PHE A 612 -28.33 28.18 -5.85
C PHE A 612 -27.03 28.97 -6.15
N PRO A 613 -26.94 30.25 -5.75
CA PRO A 613 -25.81 31.09 -6.13
C PRO A 613 -24.52 30.76 -5.38
N PHE A 614 -24.64 30.11 -4.23
CA PHE A 614 -23.55 29.73 -3.34
C PHE A 614 -23.65 28.23 -3.00
N ASP A 615 -22.54 27.62 -2.62
CA ASP A 615 -22.47 26.28 -2.03
C ASP A 615 -23.17 26.21 -0.65
N THR A 616 -23.01 27.27 0.14
CA THR A 616 -23.70 27.49 1.41
C THR A 616 -24.65 28.68 1.26
N PHE A 617 -25.96 28.46 1.49
CA PHE A 617 -26.99 29.50 1.29
C PHE A 617 -27.59 30.04 2.59
N TYR A 618 -27.10 29.61 3.75
CA TYR A 618 -27.51 30.13 5.05
C TYR A 618 -26.34 30.13 6.04
N ALA A 619 -26.43 30.97 7.07
CA ALA A 619 -25.52 30.94 8.21
C ALA A 619 -26.29 31.18 9.50
N ASN A 620 -25.75 30.71 10.62
CA ASN A 620 -26.29 31.01 11.94
C ASN A 620 -25.48 32.14 12.57
N ALA A 621 -26.17 33.11 13.16
CA ALA A 621 -25.51 34.13 13.96
C ALA A 621 -24.91 33.48 15.21
N ASP A 622 -23.67 33.82 15.55
CA ASP A 622 -22.94 33.33 16.72
C ASP A 622 -23.52 33.86 18.05
N ASP A 623 -22.86 33.55 19.16
CA ASP A 623 -23.24 34.03 20.50
C ASP A 623 -23.10 35.55 20.69
N THR A 624 -22.49 36.25 19.72
CA THR A 624 -22.45 37.71 19.64
C THR A 624 -23.49 38.28 18.66
N GLY A 625 -24.30 37.41 18.05
CA GLY A 625 -25.31 37.71 17.02
C GLY A 625 -24.73 38.21 15.70
N ASN A 626 -23.45 37.94 15.45
CA ASN A 626 -22.79 38.18 14.17
C ASN A 626 -22.81 36.91 13.32
N PHE A 627 -22.87 37.04 12.00
CA PHE A 627 -22.61 35.94 11.07
C PHE A 627 -21.41 36.30 10.20
N ASN A 628 -20.56 35.31 9.93
CA ASN A 628 -19.34 35.47 9.14
C ASN A 628 -19.07 34.17 8.39
N GLU A 629 -19.54 34.09 7.14
CA GLU A 629 -19.45 32.85 6.37
C GLU A 629 -18.61 33.06 5.12
N ILE A 630 -17.72 32.09 4.84
CA ILE A 630 -17.05 32.00 3.54
C ILE A 630 -17.94 31.17 2.62
N VAL A 631 -18.37 31.77 1.52
CA VAL A 631 -19.22 31.11 0.53
C VAL A 631 -18.51 31.06 -0.81
N ASN A 632 -18.67 29.96 -1.55
CA ASN A 632 -18.16 29.82 -2.90
C ASN A 632 -19.28 30.09 -3.91
N VAL A 633 -19.02 30.98 -4.87
CA VAL A 633 -19.95 31.26 -5.96
C VAL A 633 -20.05 30.04 -6.87
N ASN A 634 -21.27 29.54 -7.05
CA ASN A 634 -21.54 28.37 -7.88
C ASN A 634 -21.12 28.62 -9.34
N PRO A 635 -20.45 27.66 -10.02
CA PRO A 635 -20.08 27.78 -11.44
C PRO A 635 -21.26 28.10 -12.38
N LEU A 636 -22.49 27.74 -12.00
CA LEU A 636 -23.70 28.01 -12.79
C LEU A 636 -24.17 29.48 -12.74
N VAL A 637 -23.64 30.30 -11.82
CA VAL A 637 -23.94 31.74 -11.78
C VAL A 637 -23.32 32.40 -13.01
N PRO A 638 -24.05 33.08 -13.89
CA PRO A 638 -23.45 33.72 -15.05
C PRO A 638 -22.44 34.82 -14.67
N ARG A 639 -21.49 35.13 -15.56
CA ARG A 639 -20.66 36.33 -15.41
C ARG A 639 -21.53 37.58 -15.36
N GLY A 640 -21.21 38.53 -14.48
CA GLY A 640 -21.98 39.78 -14.40
C GLY A 640 -21.94 40.48 -13.05
N ASN A 641 -22.61 41.63 -13.02
CA ASN A 641 -22.81 42.42 -11.81
C ASN A 641 -24.06 41.95 -11.07
N TYR A 642 -23.93 41.82 -9.77
CA TYR A 642 -24.94 41.36 -8.83
C TYR A 642 -24.99 42.24 -7.59
N ASP A 643 -26.00 42.01 -6.76
CA ASP A 643 -26.06 42.51 -5.39
C ASP A 643 -26.23 41.31 -4.44
N ILE A 644 -25.47 41.30 -3.34
CA ILE A 644 -25.68 40.37 -2.23
C ILE A 644 -26.57 41.03 -1.20
N ARG A 645 -27.55 40.27 -0.71
CA ARG A 645 -28.45 40.60 0.40
C ARG A 645 -28.52 39.42 1.35
N VAL A 646 -28.82 39.68 2.60
CA VAL A 646 -29.02 38.66 3.63
C VAL A 646 -30.44 38.79 4.16
N ASP A 647 -31.18 37.68 4.17
CA ASP A 647 -32.58 37.64 4.61
C ASP A 647 -32.72 36.84 5.90
N PHE A 648 -33.54 37.32 6.82
CA PHE A 648 -33.94 36.60 8.01
C PHE A 648 -35.43 36.23 7.90
N ASN A 649 -35.76 34.95 8.03
CA ASN A 649 -37.12 34.43 7.82
C ASN A 649 -37.78 33.86 9.09
N GLY A 650 -37.29 34.24 10.27
CA GLY A 650 -37.87 33.78 11.54
C GLY A 650 -37.40 32.38 11.94
N SER A 651 -36.22 31.98 11.47
CA SER A 651 -35.61 30.68 11.78
C SER A 651 -34.46 30.86 12.76
N TRP A 652 -34.34 29.93 13.70
CA TRP A 652 -33.21 29.86 14.64
C TRP A 652 -32.60 28.46 14.60
N ASN A 653 -31.30 28.39 14.85
CA ASN A 653 -30.61 27.13 15.02
C ASN A 653 -31.32 26.30 16.12
N PHE A 654 -31.48 24.99 15.92
CA PHE A 654 -32.15 24.05 16.84
C PHE A 654 -33.70 24.13 16.97
N ILE A 655 -34.40 25.04 16.25
CA ILE A 655 -35.87 25.08 16.27
C ILE A 655 -36.42 24.80 14.86
N PRO A 656 -37.07 23.63 14.61
CA PRO A 656 -37.47 23.19 13.28
C PRO A 656 -38.67 23.94 12.67
N LEU A 657 -39.14 25.04 13.27
CA LEU A 657 -40.28 25.82 12.79
C LEU A 657 -39.85 27.27 12.53
N ALA A 658 -39.87 27.69 11.26
CA ALA A 658 -39.79 29.09 10.91
C ALA A 658 -41.00 29.82 11.51
N PHE A 659 -40.76 30.67 12.51
CA PHE A 659 -41.76 31.58 13.04
C PHE A 659 -41.94 32.69 12.00
N GLY A 660 -42.75 32.44 10.97
CA GLY A 660 -42.97 33.34 9.82
C GLY A 660 -43.63 34.69 10.13
N ILE A 661 -43.57 35.13 11.38
CA ILE A 661 -44.03 36.40 11.93
C ILE A 661 -42.89 37.39 12.21
N MET A 662 -41.62 36.96 12.18
CA MET A 662 -40.44 37.82 12.33
C MET A 662 -39.57 37.66 11.09
N ASN A 663 -39.50 38.69 10.24
CA ASN A 663 -38.65 38.68 9.05
C ASN A 663 -38.03 40.05 8.82
N ASP A 664 -36.85 40.05 8.21
CA ASP A 664 -36.21 41.27 7.72
C ASP A 664 -35.24 40.95 6.58
N SER A 665 -34.88 41.97 5.80
CA SER A 665 -33.93 41.90 4.70
C SER A 665 -32.90 43.01 4.84
N SER A 666 -31.63 42.65 4.70
CA SER A 666 -30.54 43.60 4.90
C SER A 666 -30.40 44.60 3.75
N ASN A 667 -29.51 45.58 3.95
CA ASN A 667 -28.92 46.37 2.88
C ASN A 667 -28.20 45.49 1.83
N ARG A 668 -27.97 46.05 0.65
CA ARG A 668 -27.29 45.35 -0.46
C ARG A 668 -25.84 45.79 -0.58
N ILE A 669 -24.96 44.84 -0.87
CA ILE A 669 -23.58 45.13 -1.26
C ILE A 669 -23.37 44.65 -2.71
N ALA A 670 -22.79 45.53 -3.53
CA ALA A 670 -22.48 45.23 -4.92
C ALA A 670 -21.44 44.10 -5.01
N PHE A 671 -21.67 43.15 -5.91
CA PHE A 671 -20.85 41.97 -6.07
C PHE A 671 -20.63 41.67 -7.56
N ASN A 672 -19.42 41.37 -7.99
CA ASN A 672 -19.11 41.12 -9.40
C ASN A 672 -18.49 39.74 -9.59
N VAL A 673 -19.06 38.93 -10.48
CA VAL A 673 -18.53 37.63 -10.88
C VAL A 673 -17.85 37.78 -12.23
N THR A 674 -16.54 37.55 -12.23
CA THR A 674 -15.67 37.61 -13.40
C THR A 674 -15.00 36.27 -13.62
N GLU A 675 -14.63 36.02 -14.87
CA GLU A 675 -13.73 34.95 -15.31
C GLU A 675 -12.84 35.53 -16.42
N PRO A 676 -11.62 35.02 -16.63
CA PRO A 676 -10.87 35.29 -17.84
C PRO A 676 -11.72 34.85 -19.04
N LEU A 677 -11.78 35.68 -20.08
CA LEU A 677 -12.38 35.27 -21.34
C LEU A 677 -11.55 34.12 -21.90
N THR A 678 -12.12 32.92 -21.96
CA THR A 678 -11.53 31.79 -22.68
C THR A 678 -12.06 31.81 -24.10
N PHE A 679 -11.16 31.85 -25.07
CA PHE A 679 -11.54 31.93 -26.48
C PHE A 679 -11.17 30.65 -27.21
N LYS A 680 -12.06 30.19 -28.06
CA LYS A 680 -11.79 29.13 -29.03
C LYS A 680 -11.30 29.75 -30.32
N LEU A 681 -10.03 29.52 -30.61
CA LEU A 681 -9.39 29.91 -31.86
C LEU A 681 -9.59 28.81 -32.92
N LEU A 682 -10.52 29.01 -33.86
CA LEU A 682 -10.75 28.07 -34.96
C LEU A 682 -9.95 28.49 -36.20
N PHE A 683 -8.80 27.88 -36.44
CA PHE A 683 -7.97 28.17 -37.61
C PHE A 683 -8.44 27.37 -38.84
N SER A 684 -8.14 27.90 -40.03
CA SER A 684 -8.44 27.27 -41.32
C SER A 684 -7.50 27.77 -42.41
N ILE A 685 -7.20 26.90 -43.39
CA ILE A 685 -6.41 27.23 -44.58
C ILE A 685 -7.30 27.06 -45.82
N ASN A 686 -7.47 28.11 -46.62
CA ASN A 686 -8.37 28.15 -47.77
C ASN A 686 -9.80 27.68 -47.43
N GLY A 687 -10.27 28.01 -46.23
CA GLY A 687 -11.58 27.61 -45.71
C GLY A 687 -11.70 26.14 -45.27
N GLN A 688 -10.62 25.36 -45.32
CA GLN A 688 -10.57 24.03 -44.70
C GLN A 688 -10.17 24.16 -43.22
N PRO A 689 -10.99 23.71 -42.26
CA PRO A 689 -10.68 23.79 -40.84
C PRO A 689 -9.48 22.92 -40.48
N THR A 690 -8.78 23.31 -39.42
CA THR A 690 -7.66 22.52 -38.90
C THR A 690 -8.16 21.33 -38.09
N ASP A 691 -7.39 20.23 -38.11
CA ASP A 691 -7.65 19.06 -37.27
C ASP A 691 -7.11 19.23 -35.83
N TYR A 692 -6.40 20.34 -35.53
CA TYR A 692 -5.77 20.60 -34.23
C TYR A 692 -6.80 20.60 -33.08
N PRO A 693 -6.51 19.92 -31.95
CA PRO A 693 -5.23 19.30 -31.57
C PRO A 693 -5.03 17.85 -32.05
N ASN A 694 -5.97 17.26 -32.80
CA ASN A 694 -5.80 15.92 -33.35
C ASN A 694 -4.75 15.90 -34.45
N PHE A 695 -4.25 14.73 -34.82
CA PHE A 695 -3.29 14.61 -35.92
C PHE A 695 -3.89 15.06 -37.27
N PRO A 696 -3.12 15.77 -38.11
CA PRO A 696 -3.61 16.23 -39.41
C PRO A 696 -3.91 15.04 -40.31
N ASN A 697 -4.99 15.11 -41.08
CA ASN A 697 -5.26 14.13 -42.13
C ASN A 697 -4.49 14.48 -43.42
N PRO A 698 -3.47 13.69 -43.84
CA PRO A 698 -2.67 13.99 -45.03
C PRO A 698 -3.50 14.09 -46.31
N GLY A 699 -4.62 13.37 -46.39
CA GLY A 699 -5.50 13.37 -47.56
C GLY A 699 -6.24 14.69 -47.80
N ASN A 700 -6.31 15.56 -46.79
CA ASN A 700 -7.05 16.81 -46.83
C ASN A 700 -6.15 18.06 -46.81
N LEU A 701 -4.82 17.88 -46.81
CA LEU A 701 -3.90 19.01 -46.78
C LEU A 701 -3.87 19.75 -48.11
N ILE A 702 -3.79 21.07 -48.03
CA ILE A 702 -3.71 21.94 -49.20
C ILE A 702 -2.33 21.78 -49.85
N ASN A 703 -2.31 21.34 -51.10
CA ASN A 703 -1.11 21.32 -51.94
C ASN A 703 -1.02 22.64 -52.71
N ILE A 704 0.14 23.30 -52.63
CA ILE A 704 0.37 24.59 -53.26
C ILE A 704 1.77 24.65 -53.89
N LYS A 705 1.94 25.42 -54.96
CA LYS A 705 3.25 25.71 -55.55
C LYS A 705 3.78 27.06 -55.10
N ARG A 706 5.08 27.28 -55.25
CA ARG A 706 5.66 28.61 -54.98
C ARG A 706 5.10 29.64 -55.95
N GLY A 707 4.79 30.83 -55.44
CA GLY A 707 4.14 31.92 -56.16
C GLY A 707 2.62 31.88 -56.12
N GLU A 708 2.02 30.88 -55.49
CA GLU A 708 0.58 30.85 -55.18
C GLU A 708 0.31 31.38 -53.76
N GLN A 709 -0.96 31.73 -53.48
CA GLN A 709 -1.40 32.30 -52.21
C GLN A 709 -2.27 31.34 -51.41
N LEU A 710 -2.12 31.37 -50.09
CA LEU A 710 -3.03 30.75 -49.12
C LEU A 710 -3.88 31.83 -48.44
N ASN A 711 -5.16 31.58 -48.26
CA ASN A 711 -5.99 32.35 -47.33
C ASN A 711 -5.95 31.67 -45.96
N LEU A 712 -5.27 32.30 -45.01
CA LEU A 712 -5.21 31.86 -43.62
C LEU A 712 -6.31 32.58 -42.86
N SER A 713 -7.29 31.87 -42.33
CA SER A 713 -8.45 32.47 -41.67
C SER A 713 -8.73 31.86 -40.31
N VAL A 714 -9.16 32.69 -39.37
CA VAL A 714 -9.57 32.31 -38.01
C VAL A 714 -11.00 32.75 -37.77
N THR A 715 -11.75 31.94 -37.02
CA THR A 715 -12.96 32.36 -36.32
C THR A 715 -12.72 32.26 -34.81
N LEU A 716 -12.86 33.38 -34.10
CA LEU A 716 -12.69 33.49 -32.66
C LEU A 716 -14.07 33.45 -31.97
N ILE A 717 -14.24 32.51 -31.04
CA ILE A 717 -15.49 32.29 -30.31
C ILE A 717 -15.19 32.42 -28.81
N ASP A 718 -15.97 33.19 -28.07
CA ASP A 718 -15.95 33.17 -26.60
C ASP A 718 -16.54 31.82 -26.12
N GLU A 719 -15.74 30.98 -25.46
CA GLU A 719 -16.16 29.64 -25.03
C GLU A 719 -17.22 29.67 -23.93
N SER A 720 -17.30 30.77 -23.18
CA SER A 720 -18.21 30.87 -22.03
C SER A 720 -19.68 31.02 -22.45
N ASP A 721 -19.94 31.67 -23.57
CA ASP A 721 -21.30 31.90 -24.09
C ASP A 721 -21.49 31.52 -25.56
N MET A 722 -20.44 30.95 -26.18
CA MET A 722 -20.40 30.55 -27.58
C MET A 722 -20.65 31.71 -28.56
N SER A 723 -20.45 32.95 -28.13
CA SER A 723 -20.60 34.14 -28.98
C SER A 723 -19.36 34.41 -29.81
N LEU A 724 -19.52 35.09 -30.95
CA LEU A 724 -18.41 35.49 -31.81
C LEU A 724 -17.68 36.68 -31.17
N ALA A 725 -16.35 36.70 -31.23
CA ALA A 725 -15.52 37.71 -30.59
C ALA A 725 -14.97 38.74 -31.60
N PRO A 726 -15.67 39.88 -31.83
CA PRO A 726 -15.24 40.90 -32.77
C PRO A 726 -14.24 41.90 -32.17
N GLY A 727 -13.38 42.47 -33.00
CA GLY A 727 -12.43 43.54 -32.63
C GLY A 727 -11.11 43.05 -32.03
N GLU A 728 -10.85 41.75 -32.07
CA GLU A 728 -9.69 41.09 -31.46
C GLU A 728 -8.53 40.92 -32.46
N ILE A 729 -7.29 41.14 -32.04
CA ILE A 729 -6.11 41.06 -32.91
C ILE A 729 -5.60 39.61 -32.96
N VAL A 730 -5.61 39.01 -34.15
CA VAL A 730 -5.09 37.67 -34.41
C VAL A 730 -3.79 37.76 -35.23
N GLU A 731 -2.78 37.01 -34.83
CA GLU A 731 -1.48 36.92 -35.49
C GLU A 731 -1.37 35.59 -36.26
N PHE A 732 -0.71 35.58 -37.42
CA PHE A 732 -0.47 34.38 -38.23
C PHE A 732 1.03 34.18 -38.45
N TYR A 733 1.53 32.95 -38.31
CA TYR A 733 2.97 32.64 -38.35
C TYR A 733 3.28 31.44 -39.25
N ASP A 734 4.48 31.45 -39.86
CA ASP A 734 5.10 30.29 -40.53
C ASP A 734 6.18 29.70 -39.63
N TYR A 735 5.85 28.58 -38.99
CA TYR A 735 6.73 27.91 -38.05
C TYR A 735 7.91 27.23 -38.75
N THR A 736 7.65 26.50 -39.84
CA THR A 736 8.68 25.69 -40.54
C THR A 736 9.79 26.56 -41.15
N ASN A 737 9.48 27.79 -41.51
CA ASN A 737 10.44 28.73 -42.10
C ASN A 737 11.09 29.70 -41.10
N GLY A 738 10.95 29.48 -39.78
CA GLY A 738 11.69 30.24 -38.76
C GLY A 738 10.84 30.83 -37.65
N ASP A 739 9.56 30.45 -37.54
CA ASP A 739 8.57 31.08 -36.67
C ASP A 739 8.36 32.57 -37.02
N ASP A 740 8.35 32.85 -38.33
CA ASP A 740 8.24 34.20 -38.86
C ASP A 740 6.77 34.65 -38.88
N LEU A 741 6.51 35.88 -38.41
CA LEU A 741 5.19 36.51 -38.47
C LEU A 741 4.82 36.76 -39.95
N ILE A 742 3.74 36.12 -40.41
CA ILE A 742 3.14 36.35 -41.73
C ILE A 742 2.40 37.69 -41.72
N GLY A 743 1.65 37.97 -40.66
CA GLY A 743 0.96 39.24 -40.44
C GLY A 743 -0.13 39.15 -39.38
N THR A 744 -0.87 40.23 -39.21
CA THR A 744 -1.95 40.35 -38.23
C THR A 744 -3.22 40.89 -38.86
N ASP A 745 -4.37 40.48 -38.34
CA ASP A 745 -5.68 41.00 -38.74
C ASP A 745 -6.59 41.13 -37.51
N ILE A 746 -7.67 41.92 -37.62
CA ILE A 746 -8.63 42.17 -36.54
C ILE A 746 -9.93 41.43 -36.86
N THR A 747 -10.47 40.68 -35.90
CA THR A 747 -11.73 39.96 -36.10
C THR A 747 -12.87 40.91 -36.41
N ASP A 748 -13.63 40.60 -37.46
CA ASP A 748 -14.82 41.36 -37.84
C ASP A 748 -16.02 41.04 -36.92
N PHE A 749 -17.20 41.57 -37.25
CA PHE A 749 -18.41 41.34 -36.44
C PHE A 749 -18.87 39.85 -36.41
N PHE A 750 -18.31 39.00 -37.27
CA PHE A 750 -18.50 37.56 -37.24
C PHE A 750 -17.35 36.83 -36.52
N GLY A 751 -16.52 37.55 -35.75
CA GLY A 751 -15.36 36.99 -35.07
C GLY A 751 -14.30 36.47 -36.04
N SER A 752 -14.31 36.90 -37.31
CA SER A 752 -13.45 36.33 -38.36
C SER A 752 -12.30 37.26 -38.72
N ALA A 753 -11.08 36.73 -38.77
CA ALA A 753 -9.86 37.42 -39.21
C ALA A 753 -9.17 36.59 -40.30
N SER A 754 -8.60 37.23 -41.32
CA SER A 754 -7.95 36.51 -42.41
C SER A 754 -6.81 37.27 -43.07
N ILE A 755 -5.78 36.55 -43.50
CA ILE A 755 -4.66 37.09 -44.25
C ILE A 755 -4.34 36.24 -45.47
N LEU A 756 -3.93 36.90 -46.56
CA LEU A 756 -3.36 36.23 -47.73
C LEU A 756 -1.86 36.04 -47.52
N TYR A 757 -1.41 34.79 -47.52
CA TYR A 757 -0.03 34.40 -47.38
C TYR A 757 0.57 33.98 -48.74
N ASP A 758 1.55 34.73 -49.22
CA ASP A 758 2.31 34.42 -50.44
C ASP A 758 3.38 33.34 -50.14
N VAL A 759 3.24 32.14 -50.73
CA VAL A 759 4.25 31.08 -50.61
C VAL A 759 5.42 31.42 -51.53
N GLY A 760 6.51 31.94 -50.95
CA GLY A 760 7.67 32.46 -51.64
C GLY A 760 8.77 31.44 -51.96
N ASN A 761 9.88 31.94 -52.53
CA ASN A 761 11.03 31.12 -52.91
C ASN A 761 11.81 30.53 -51.72
N THR A 762 11.66 31.11 -50.54
CA THR A 762 12.32 30.69 -49.29
C THR A 762 11.57 29.55 -48.59
N ASN A 763 10.29 29.33 -48.92
CA ASN A 763 9.51 28.23 -48.34
C ASN A 763 10.04 26.90 -48.85
N LYS A 764 10.46 26.03 -47.92
CA LYS A 764 11.00 24.69 -48.21
C LYS A 764 9.93 23.80 -48.85
N SER A 765 10.34 22.93 -49.77
CA SER A 765 9.43 21.92 -50.34
C SER A 765 9.03 20.87 -49.29
N GLY A 766 7.79 20.37 -49.35
CA GLY A 766 7.23 19.40 -48.41
C GLY A 766 6.23 20.01 -47.41
N PRO A 767 5.90 19.29 -46.32
CA PRO A 767 4.99 19.78 -45.29
C PRO A 767 5.53 21.02 -44.57
N THR A 768 4.69 22.05 -44.48
CA THR A 768 4.99 23.33 -43.85
C THR A 768 3.94 23.63 -42.78
N LEU A 769 4.40 23.88 -41.55
CA LEU A 769 3.59 24.18 -40.38
C LEU A 769 3.34 25.69 -40.28
N VAL A 770 2.08 26.07 -40.20
CA VAL A 770 1.61 27.43 -39.92
C VAL A 770 0.68 27.40 -38.72
N TYR A 771 0.54 28.53 -38.04
CA TYR A 771 -0.44 28.66 -36.97
C TYR A 771 -1.00 30.07 -36.90
N ALA A 772 -2.17 30.17 -36.30
CA ALA A 772 -2.71 31.43 -35.82
C ALA A 772 -2.61 31.51 -34.30
N LYS A 773 -2.54 32.73 -33.78
CA LYS A 773 -2.37 33.03 -32.36
C LYS A 773 -3.26 34.18 -31.93
N PHE A 774 -3.90 34.01 -30.78
CA PHE A 774 -4.62 35.07 -30.07
C PHE A 774 -4.26 34.99 -28.58
N GLY A 775 -3.66 36.03 -28.01
CA GLY A 775 -3.19 35.99 -26.62
C GLY A 775 -2.19 34.85 -26.38
N GLY A 776 -2.56 33.90 -25.51
CA GLY A 776 -1.82 32.67 -25.23
C GLY A 776 -2.30 31.43 -25.98
N ASP A 777 -3.36 31.56 -26.80
CA ASP A 777 -3.96 30.44 -27.53
C ASP A 777 -3.37 30.31 -28.93
N PHE A 778 -3.13 29.09 -29.36
CA PHE A 778 -2.53 28.74 -30.65
C PHE A 778 -3.36 27.66 -31.34
N ASN A 779 -3.47 27.73 -32.66
CA ASN A 779 -4.07 26.66 -33.45
C ASN A 779 -3.22 26.42 -34.71
N TYR A 780 -2.72 25.20 -34.84
CA TYR A 780 -1.71 24.79 -35.81
C TYR A 780 -2.33 24.06 -37.00
N SER A 781 -1.67 24.14 -38.16
CA SER A 781 -2.02 23.37 -39.34
C SER A 781 -0.85 23.17 -40.28
N TYR A 782 -0.93 22.13 -41.09
CA TYR A 782 0.03 21.87 -42.16
C TYR A 782 -0.56 22.21 -43.52
N TYR A 783 0.30 22.66 -44.43
CA TYR A 783 0.06 22.63 -45.88
C TYR A 783 1.27 22.04 -46.58
N ILE A 784 1.14 21.65 -47.85
CA ILE A 784 2.22 21.01 -48.61
C ILE A 784 2.71 21.96 -49.70
N VAL A 785 3.99 22.36 -49.64
CA VAL A 785 4.67 23.03 -50.75
C VAL A 785 5.09 21.95 -51.75
N ASN A 786 4.35 21.80 -52.85
CA ASN A 786 4.54 20.75 -53.83
C ASN A 786 5.55 21.15 -54.92
N GLU A 787 6.83 21.14 -54.54
CA GLU A 787 7.97 21.40 -55.43
C GLU A 787 8.92 20.19 -55.49
N SER A 788 9.63 20.01 -56.60
CA SER A 788 10.53 18.85 -56.72
C SER A 788 11.70 18.92 -55.73
N ILE A 789 12.05 17.75 -55.18
CA ILE A 789 13.18 17.56 -54.28
C ILE A 789 14.24 16.70 -55.00
N VAL A 790 15.51 17.07 -54.87
CA VAL A 790 16.64 16.41 -55.53
C VAL A 790 17.80 16.17 -54.57
N PHE A 791 18.56 15.13 -54.84
CA PHE A 791 19.84 14.89 -54.17
C PHE A 791 20.93 15.80 -54.73
N ASN A 792 21.69 16.42 -53.82
CA ASN A 792 22.94 17.11 -54.11
C ASN A 792 24.08 16.37 -53.37
N PRO A 793 24.70 15.34 -53.99
CA PRO A 793 25.75 14.56 -53.37
C PRO A 793 27.00 15.42 -53.11
N ILE A 794 27.62 15.23 -51.94
CA ILE A 794 28.85 15.95 -51.59
C ILE A 794 30.06 15.02 -51.78
N PHE A 795 30.00 13.78 -51.28
CA PHE A 795 31.10 12.81 -51.34
C PHE A 795 30.66 11.37 -50.98
N GLY A 796 31.34 10.32 -51.47
CA GLY A 796 31.14 8.91 -51.10
C GLY A 796 30.81 7.94 -52.26
N PRO A 797 30.96 6.61 -52.10
CA PRO A 797 31.50 5.92 -50.93
C PRO A 797 33.01 6.17 -50.75
N SER A 798 33.46 6.36 -49.50
CA SER A 798 34.87 6.55 -49.17
C SER A 798 35.26 5.80 -47.90
N PRO A 799 36.27 4.91 -47.95
CA PRO A 799 36.95 4.44 -49.17
C PRO A 799 35.98 3.71 -50.12
N SER A 800 36.31 3.67 -51.42
CA SER A 800 35.54 2.94 -52.43
C SER A 800 35.86 1.43 -52.46
N GLU A 801 36.73 0.97 -51.57
CA GLU A 801 37.11 -0.44 -51.38
C GLU A 801 37.13 -0.73 -49.87
N ILE A 802 36.45 -1.79 -49.46
CA ILE A 802 36.36 -2.25 -48.06
C ILE A 802 36.59 -3.76 -47.97
N ASN A 803 37.11 -4.20 -46.83
CA ASN A 803 37.13 -5.62 -46.48
C ASN A 803 35.77 -6.03 -45.90
N ARG A 804 35.29 -7.26 -46.16
CA ARG A 804 34.08 -7.76 -45.47
C ARG A 804 34.34 -8.20 -44.02
N THR A 805 35.59 -8.48 -43.68
CA THR A 805 36.08 -8.86 -42.34
C THR A 805 37.45 -8.21 -42.07
N GLY A 806 37.83 -8.06 -40.79
CA GLY A 806 39.14 -7.50 -40.41
C GLY A 806 39.19 -5.96 -40.37
N VAL A 807 40.34 -5.39 -40.72
CA VAL A 807 40.58 -3.92 -40.70
C VAL A 807 40.10 -3.27 -41.99
N GLY A 808 39.48 -2.10 -41.95
CA GLY A 808 39.05 -1.37 -43.15
C GLY A 808 37.72 -1.87 -43.74
N THR A 809 36.75 -2.16 -42.87
CA THR A 809 35.43 -2.72 -43.22
C THR A 809 34.35 -1.68 -43.47
N GLN A 810 34.69 -0.39 -43.39
CA GLN A 810 33.73 0.71 -43.34
C GLN A 810 33.98 1.76 -44.42
N PHE A 811 32.90 2.41 -44.86
CA PHE A 811 32.87 3.53 -45.79
C PHE A 811 31.84 4.59 -45.37
N ASP A 812 32.04 5.82 -45.84
CA ASP A 812 31.18 6.97 -45.56
C ASP A 812 30.54 7.54 -46.83
N ILE A 813 29.34 8.12 -46.68
CA ILE A 813 28.63 8.91 -47.70
C ILE A 813 28.11 10.21 -47.06
N LEU A 814 28.32 11.31 -47.76
CA LEU A 814 27.82 12.63 -47.40
C LEU A 814 27.00 13.23 -48.56
N CYS A 815 25.75 13.59 -48.31
CA CYS A 815 24.86 14.20 -49.30
C CYS A 815 23.89 15.21 -48.66
N ARG A 816 23.28 16.03 -49.51
CA ARG A 816 22.21 16.97 -49.14
C ARG A 816 20.95 16.69 -49.93
N LEU A 817 19.81 16.90 -49.30
CA LEU A 817 18.52 16.93 -49.96
C LEU A 817 18.08 18.39 -50.06
N ILE A 818 17.83 18.86 -51.28
CA ILE A 818 17.45 20.24 -51.56
C ILE A 818 16.27 20.26 -52.53
N ASP A 819 15.47 21.32 -52.49
CA ASP A 819 14.48 21.57 -53.53
C ASP A 819 15.05 22.32 -54.76
N THR A 820 14.19 22.59 -55.73
CA THR A 820 14.48 23.33 -56.96
C THR A 820 15.05 24.76 -56.75
N GLN A 821 14.87 25.37 -55.58
CA GLN A 821 15.43 26.69 -55.23
C GLN A 821 16.68 26.58 -54.34
N GLY A 822 17.09 25.35 -54.02
CA GLY A 822 18.25 25.08 -53.18
C GLY A 822 17.97 25.17 -51.68
N ASN A 823 16.71 25.26 -51.24
CA ASN A 823 16.41 25.22 -49.82
C ASN A 823 16.64 23.80 -49.27
N PRO A 824 17.24 23.66 -48.09
CA PRO A 824 17.50 22.36 -47.48
C PRO A 824 16.20 21.70 -47.00
N ILE A 825 16.10 20.39 -47.25
CA ILE A 825 14.96 19.57 -46.82
C ILE A 825 15.29 18.88 -45.50
N ASN A 826 14.72 19.42 -44.42
CA ASN A 826 14.95 18.96 -43.06
C ASN A 826 14.04 17.80 -42.68
N PHE A 827 14.40 17.10 -41.59
CA PHE A 827 13.62 16.00 -41.01
C PHE A 827 13.22 14.91 -42.02
N SER A 828 14.01 14.71 -43.07
CA SER A 828 13.74 13.72 -44.11
C SER A 828 14.42 12.39 -43.76
N GLN A 829 13.76 11.28 -44.09
CA GLN A 829 14.31 9.94 -43.95
C GLN A 829 14.77 9.40 -45.30
N MET A 830 16.01 8.92 -45.37
CA MET A 830 16.61 8.35 -46.57
C MET A 830 17.05 6.91 -46.31
N SER A 831 16.96 6.05 -47.32
CA SER A 831 17.60 4.74 -47.32
C SER A 831 18.76 4.69 -48.32
N LEU A 832 19.76 3.89 -47.99
CA LEU A 832 20.85 3.54 -48.89
C LEU A 832 20.59 2.13 -49.42
N GLN A 833 20.45 1.99 -50.73
CA GLN A 833 20.30 0.70 -51.38
C GLN A 833 21.62 0.26 -52.00
N MET A 834 21.90 -1.04 -51.93
CA MET A 834 23.12 -1.64 -52.47
C MET A 834 22.76 -2.72 -53.48
N TYR A 835 23.25 -2.60 -54.73
CA TYR A 835 22.98 -3.56 -55.79
C TYR A 835 24.27 -4.20 -56.30
N ARG A 836 24.34 -5.53 -56.29
CA ARG A 836 25.45 -6.26 -56.90
C ARG A 836 25.47 -6.00 -58.41
N VAL A 837 26.64 -5.79 -59.02
CA VAL A 837 26.72 -5.40 -60.44
C VAL A 837 26.42 -6.57 -61.40
N SER A 838 26.74 -7.81 -61.02
CA SER A 838 26.46 -9.00 -61.85
C SER A 838 26.32 -10.29 -61.01
N PRO A 839 25.14 -10.93 -61.02
CA PRO A 839 23.86 -10.42 -61.53
C PRO A 839 23.39 -9.15 -60.78
N PHE A 840 22.57 -8.31 -61.43
CA PHE A 840 21.97 -7.12 -60.82
C PHE A 840 20.92 -7.53 -59.78
N ILE A 841 21.36 -7.68 -58.53
CA ILE A 841 20.54 -8.15 -57.40
C ILE A 841 20.61 -7.12 -56.28
N ASP A 842 19.47 -6.85 -55.67
CA ASP A 842 19.38 -6.05 -54.45
C ASP A 842 20.04 -6.80 -53.28
N SER A 843 21.11 -6.20 -52.79
CA SER A 843 21.93 -6.61 -51.66
C SER A 843 21.82 -5.60 -50.51
N SER A 844 20.76 -4.79 -50.44
CA SER A 844 20.62 -3.75 -49.41
C SER A 844 20.58 -4.34 -47.98
N ASN A 845 20.14 -5.59 -47.82
CA ASN A 845 20.16 -6.31 -46.55
C ASN A 845 21.58 -6.69 -46.08
N ASP A 846 22.56 -6.64 -46.99
CA ASP A 846 23.96 -6.93 -46.69
C ASP A 846 24.66 -5.70 -46.06
N LEU A 847 24.03 -4.52 -46.01
CA LEU A 847 24.59 -3.32 -45.35
C LEU A 847 24.54 -3.42 -43.82
N ASN A 848 25.56 -2.90 -43.12
CA ASN A 848 25.65 -2.91 -41.65
C ASN A 848 26.27 -1.59 -41.13
N PRO A 849 25.63 -0.83 -40.24
CA PRO A 849 24.29 -1.05 -39.68
C PRO A 849 23.19 -0.93 -40.74
N SER A 850 22.02 -1.51 -40.46
CA SER A 850 20.85 -1.32 -41.32
C SER A 850 20.45 0.16 -41.34
N ASN A 851 20.19 0.69 -42.54
CA ASN A 851 19.65 2.03 -42.73
C ASN A 851 18.10 1.96 -42.71
N PRO A 852 17.40 3.02 -42.29
CA PRO A 852 17.52 4.36 -42.86
C PRO A 852 18.41 5.36 -42.08
N SER A 853 18.80 6.45 -42.75
CA SER A 853 19.50 7.62 -42.19
C SER A 853 18.59 8.85 -42.21
N PHE A 854 18.85 9.82 -41.34
CA PHE A 854 18.03 11.01 -41.14
C PHE A 854 18.83 12.28 -41.42
N SER A 855 18.20 13.28 -42.03
CA SER A 855 18.83 14.57 -42.25
C SER A 855 18.93 15.35 -40.94
N ASN A 856 19.98 16.14 -40.77
CA ASN A 856 20.00 17.18 -39.74
C ASN A 856 19.11 18.39 -40.10
N ASP A 857 19.12 19.41 -39.24
CA ASP A 857 18.47 20.72 -39.38
C ASP A 857 18.90 21.54 -40.63
N ARG A 858 19.91 21.06 -41.37
CA ARG A 858 20.44 21.64 -42.60
C ARG A 858 20.21 20.76 -43.84
N GLY A 859 19.39 19.71 -43.73
CA GLY A 859 19.13 18.79 -44.83
C GLY A 859 20.34 17.95 -45.25
N ILE A 860 21.36 17.82 -44.38
CA ILE A 860 22.57 17.02 -44.62
C ILE A 860 22.38 15.63 -44.03
N PHE A 861 22.67 14.61 -44.83
CA PHE A 861 22.78 13.23 -44.40
C PHE A 861 24.25 12.82 -44.35
N SER A 862 24.68 12.40 -43.16
CA SER A 862 26.02 11.89 -42.91
C SER A 862 25.90 10.40 -42.57
N ILE A 863 26.08 9.56 -43.58
CA ILE A 863 26.10 8.11 -43.41
C ILE A 863 27.56 7.73 -43.12
N THR A 864 27.88 7.50 -41.85
CA THR A 864 29.25 7.20 -41.41
C THR A 864 29.39 5.78 -40.89
N ASN A 865 30.55 5.17 -41.09
CA ASN A 865 30.91 3.83 -40.60
C ASN A 865 30.01 2.71 -41.15
N MET A 866 29.50 2.86 -42.39
CA MET A 866 28.77 1.78 -43.04
C MET A 866 29.72 0.69 -43.49
N GLY A 867 29.45 -0.54 -43.12
CA GLY A 867 30.11 -1.73 -43.65
C GLY A 867 29.12 -2.66 -44.32
N VAL A 868 29.57 -3.89 -44.51
CA VAL A 868 28.75 -4.99 -45.04
C VAL A 868 28.79 -6.18 -44.09
N GLN A 869 27.78 -7.05 -44.15
CA GLN A 869 27.74 -8.28 -43.39
C GLN A 869 28.85 -9.24 -43.84
N THR A 870 29.27 -10.15 -42.96
CA THR A 870 30.35 -11.13 -43.26
C THR A 870 29.99 -12.08 -44.42
N GLY A 871 28.71 -12.36 -44.64
CA GLY A 871 28.20 -13.18 -45.73
C GLY A 871 28.20 -12.50 -47.12
N THR A 872 28.49 -11.20 -47.19
CA THR A 872 28.44 -10.41 -48.42
C THR A 872 29.46 -10.94 -49.44
N TYR A 873 29.04 -11.08 -50.70
CA TYR A 873 29.92 -11.54 -51.77
C TYR A 873 31.04 -10.52 -52.03
N ALA A 874 32.28 -10.98 -52.15
CA ALA A 874 33.42 -10.16 -52.53
C ALA A 874 33.33 -9.78 -54.03
N THR A 875 32.72 -8.64 -54.33
CA THR A 875 32.52 -8.12 -55.70
C THR A 875 32.25 -6.60 -55.68
N ASN A 876 31.92 -6.02 -56.84
CA ASN A 876 31.54 -4.61 -56.94
C ASN A 876 30.03 -4.41 -56.77
N TYR A 877 29.66 -3.34 -56.08
CA TYR A 877 28.29 -2.93 -55.81
C TYR A 877 28.02 -1.50 -56.27
N THR A 878 26.82 -1.28 -56.80
CA THR A 878 26.26 0.05 -57.11
C THR A 878 25.44 0.51 -55.91
N LEU A 879 25.67 1.74 -55.45
CA LEU A 879 24.97 2.33 -54.32
C LEU A 879 23.94 3.36 -54.82
N ILE A 880 22.72 3.30 -54.29
CA ILE A 880 21.60 4.19 -54.66
C ILE A 880 21.06 4.83 -53.38
N LEU A 881 21.05 6.16 -53.35
CA LEU A 881 20.37 6.94 -52.32
C LEU A 881 18.89 7.06 -52.70
N ASN A 882 18.00 6.78 -51.76
CA ASN A 882 16.57 6.79 -52.00
C ASN A 882 15.83 7.60 -50.92
N PHE A 883 15.07 8.60 -51.36
CA PHE A 883 14.16 9.37 -50.53
C PHE A 883 12.74 9.04 -50.96
N ASN A 884 11.94 8.41 -50.08
CA ASN A 884 10.59 7.94 -50.39
C ASN A 884 9.49 8.97 -50.06
N GLY A 885 9.85 10.24 -49.81
CA GLY A 885 8.87 11.25 -49.38
C GLY A 885 8.46 11.12 -47.91
N ASN A 886 9.35 10.60 -47.06
CA ASN A 886 9.13 10.47 -45.61
C ASN A 886 9.70 11.69 -44.86
N PHE A 887 8.84 12.46 -44.21
CA PHE A 887 9.20 13.59 -43.35
C PHE A 887 8.81 13.25 -41.90
N LEU A 888 9.79 13.20 -41.01
CA LEU A 888 9.66 12.74 -39.63
C LEU A 888 9.82 13.90 -38.64
N PHE A 889 8.79 14.72 -38.52
CA PHE A 889 8.79 15.85 -37.59
C PHE A 889 8.75 15.43 -36.12
N SER A 890 8.45 14.17 -35.80
CA SER A 890 8.61 13.60 -34.45
C SER A 890 10.05 13.74 -33.91
N ASN A 891 11.04 13.73 -34.81
CA ASN A 891 12.45 13.92 -34.48
C ASN A 891 12.84 15.38 -34.23
N ASP A 892 11.96 16.34 -34.54
CA ASP A 892 12.16 17.74 -34.16
C ASP A 892 11.70 17.95 -32.71
N VAL A 893 12.65 18.11 -31.79
CA VAL A 893 12.35 18.36 -30.38
C VAL A 893 11.57 19.65 -30.16
N ASN A 894 11.71 20.63 -31.06
CA ASN A 894 11.08 21.94 -30.91
C ASN A 894 9.72 22.04 -31.60
N ASN A 895 9.35 21.10 -32.49
CA ASN A 895 8.09 21.20 -33.22
C ASN A 895 6.87 21.09 -32.27
N PRO A 896 6.00 22.13 -32.19
CA PRO A 896 4.88 22.18 -31.27
C PRO A 896 3.70 21.29 -31.69
N TYR A 897 3.65 20.83 -32.95
CA TYR A 897 2.59 19.99 -33.49
C TYR A 897 3.17 18.86 -34.33
N LYS A 898 3.70 17.85 -33.64
CA LYS A 898 4.47 16.75 -34.25
C LYS A 898 3.59 15.81 -35.05
N TYR A 899 3.92 15.64 -36.33
CA TYR A 899 3.29 14.63 -37.18
C TYR A 899 4.27 14.13 -38.25
N ASP A 900 4.34 12.81 -38.42
CA ASP A 900 5.21 12.18 -39.41
C ASP A 900 4.44 11.91 -40.70
N PHE A 901 4.90 12.54 -41.79
CA PHE A 901 4.33 12.35 -43.11
C PHE A 901 5.08 11.21 -43.81
N ILE A 902 4.38 10.10 -44.01
CA ILE A 902 4.95 8.89 -44.61
C ILE A 902 4.43 8.71 -46.04
N ASN A 903 5.32 8.37 -46.96
CA ASN A 903 5.04 8.05 -48.37
C ASN A 903 4.37 9.19 -49.17
N LEU A 904 4.83 10.43 -49.02
CA LEU A 904 4.45 11.51 -49.93
C LEU A 904 5.17 11.32 -51.28
N ASN A 905 4.61 10.42 -52.11
CA ASN A 905 5.24 9.93 -53.35
C ASN A 905 5.62 11.03 -54.35
N ASP A 906 4.93 12.18 -54.33
CA ASP A 906 5.24 13.33 -55.20
C ASP A 906 6.63 13.93 -54.93
N PHE A 907 7.21 13.66 -53.76
CA PHE A 907 8.56 14.09 -53.38
C PHE A 907 9.61 12.98 -53.51
N ALA A 908 9.22 11.77 -53.90
CA ALA A 908 10.15 10.66 -53.96
C ALA A 908 11.22 10.89 -55.03
N THR A 909 12.48 10.67 -54.67
CA THR A 909 13.62 10.81 -55.59
C THR A 909 14.68 9.75 -55.28
N LEU A 910 15.40 9.34 -56.32
CA LEU A 910 16.52 8.41 -56.23
C LEU A 910 17.78 9.01 -56.87
N PHE A 911 18.94 8.64 -56.36
CA PHE A 911 20.22 9.08 -56.90
C PHE A 911 21.25 7.96 -56.86
N VAL A 912 21.78 7.58 -58.03
CA VAL A 912 22.84 6.57 -58.15
C VAL A 912 24.18 7.25 -57.89
N LEU A 913 24.94 6.75 -56.92
CA LEU A 913 26.29 7.25 -56.65
C LEU A 913 27.21 6.97 -57.85
N PRO A 914 28.09 7.92 -58.22
CA PRO A 914 28.93 7.79 -59.41
C PRO A 914 30.03 6.73 -59.26
N ASN A 915 30.45 6.41 -58.03
CA ASN A 915 31.48 5.41 -57.74
C ASN A 915 30.85 4.12 -57.17
N GLN A 916 31.35 2.96 -57.62
CA GLN A 916 30.99 1.67 -57.05
C GLN A 916 31.74 1.41 -55.73
N LEU A 917 31.16 0.59 -54.87
CA LEU A 917 31.82 0.03 -53.69
C LEU A 917 32.37 -1.35 -54.01
N LYS A 918 33.68 -1.57 -53.83
CA LYS A 918 34.33 -2.87 -53.99
C LYS A 918 34.48 -3.56 -52.64
N VAL A 919 33.94 -4.76 -52.49
CA VAL A 919 34.07 -5.60 -51.30
C VAL A 919 35.06 -6.73 -51.57
N ILE A 920 36.02 -6.97 -50.66
CA ILE A 920 37.01 -8.06 -50.75
C ILE A 920 37.02 -8.94 -49.50
N ASP A 921 37.51 -10.18 -49.63
CA ASP A 921 37.56 -11.19 -48.56
C ASP A 921 38.98 -11.73 -48.34
N PRO A 922 39.70 -11.27 -47.29
CA PRO A 922 41.06 -11.73 -47.01
C PRO A 922 41.15 -13.07 -46.25
N GLU A 923 40.05 -13.66 -45.75
CA GLU A 923 40.07 -14.84 -44.85
C GLU A 923 39.53 -16.16 -45.46
N ASN A 924 39.40 -16.28 -46.79
CA ASN A 924 38.77 -17.43 -47.46
C ASN A 924 39.60 -18.74 -47.46
N VAL A 925 39.99 -19.21 -46.27
CA VAL A 925 40.54 -20.56 -46.03
C VAL A 925 39.36 -21.51 -45.82
N ASN A 926 39.30 -22.60 -46.57
CA ASN A 926 38.31 -23.66 -46.41
C ASN A 926 38.98 -24.89 -45.78
N ILE A 927 38.55 -25.27 -44.58
CA ILE A 927 38.99 -26.46 -43.87
C ILE A 927 37.88 -27.52 -43.97
N THR A 928 38.22 -28.69 -44.49
CA THR A 928 37.34 -29.87 -44.52
C THR A 928 37.91 -30.95 -43.61
N LEU A 929 37.11 -31.39 -42.65
CA LEU A 929 37.43 -32.45 -41.71
C LEU A 929 36.65 -33.71 -42.09
N ALA A 930 37.31 -34.87 -42.10
CA ALA A 930 36.70 -36.18 -42.27
C ALA A 930 37.20 -37.15 -41.20
N ILE A 931 36.36 -38.12 -40.82
CA ILE A 931 36.70 -39.20 -39.90
C ILE A 931 36.49 -40.53 -40.61
N GLU A 932 37.52 -41.36 -40.68
CA GLU A 932 37.52 -42.61 -41.46
C GLU A 932 37.03 -42.41 -42.92
N GLY A 933 37.35 -41.27 -43.54
CA GLY A 933 36.91 -40.93 -44.89
C GLY A 933 35.52 -40.29 -45.00
N ASN A 934 34.73 -40.24 -43.92
CA ASN A 934 33.41 -39.59 -43.92
C ASN A 934 33.53 -38.13 -43.50
N LEU A 935 32.99 -37.21 -44.30
CA LEU A 935 33.04 -35.78 -44.01
C LEU A 935 32.29 -35.44 -42.72
N ALA A 936 32.81 -34.47 -41.97
CA ALA A 936 32.14 -33.86 -40.84
C ALA A 936 30.81 -33.27 -41.30
N LEU A 937 29.75 -33.57 -40.56
CA LEU A 937 28.41 -33.08 -40.82
C LEU A 937 28.08 -31.94 -39.86
N PRO A 938 27.26 -30.95 -40.30
CA PRO A 938 26.81 -29.88 -39.42
C PRO A 938 25.83 -30.37 -38.35
N PHE A 939 25.23 -31.55 -38.54
CA PHE A 939 24.27 -32.17 -37.63
C PHE A 939 24.39 -33.69 -37.69
N TYR A 940 24.31 -34.33 -36.52
CA TYR A 940 24.31 -35.78 -36.38
C TYR A 940 23.01 -36.28 -35.76
N ASP A 941 22.42 -37.31 -36.36
CA ASP A 941 21.19 -37.95 -35.89
C ASP A 941 21.22 -39.46 -36.08
N ASP A 942 20.11 -40.14 -35.78
CA ASP A 942 20.02 -41.59 -35.95
C ASP A 942 20.15 -42.06 -37.41
N ILE A 943 20.01 -41.16 -38.39
CA ILE A 943 20.24 -41.44 -39.81
C ILE A 943 21.72 -41.23 -40.13
N ASN A 944 22.30 -40.13 -39.66
CA ASN A 944 23.66 -39.69 -39.91
C ASN A 944 24.45 -39.74 -38.60
N LYS A 945 24.93 -40.93 -38.24
CA LYS A 945 25.60 -41.18 -36.94
C LYS A 945 27.07 -40.77 -36.99
N PRO A 946 27.62 -40.17 -35.92
CA PRO A 946 29.05 -39.89 -35.82
C PRO A 946 29.83 -41.20 -35.62
N ALA A 947 31.14 -41.16 -35.84
CA ALA A 947 31.98 -42.32 -35.61
C ALA A 947 31.99 -42.73 -34.13
N ARG A 948 31.70 -44.01 -33.86
CA ARG A 948 31.70 -44.62 -32.53
C ARG A 948 32.91 -45.52 -32.38
N TYR A 949 33.64 -45.33 -31.29
CA TYR A 949 34.89 -46.03 -30.99
C TYR A 949 34.82 -46.71 -29.63
N ASN A 950 35.41 -47.90 -29.51
CA ASN A 950 35.70 -48.48 -28.19
C ASN A 950 37.00 -47.89 -27.65
N LYS A 951 37.14 -47.81 -26.32
CA LYS A 951 38.39 -47.38 -25.67
C LYS A 951 39.56 -48.21 -26.19
N THR A 952 40.73 -47.59 -26.40
CA THR A 952 41.97 -48.19 -26.95
C THR A 952 42.03 -48.41 -28.47
N THR A 953 41.01 -48.00 -29.21
CA THR A 953 41.08 -47.94 -30.69
C THR A 953 41.79 -46.66 -31.16
N THR A 954 42.19 -46.61 -32.44
CA THR A 954 42.77 -45.41 -33.07
C THR A 954 41.73 -44.79 -34.00
N ALA A 955 41.48 -43.48 -33.87
CA ALA A 955 40.61 -42.71 -34.74
C ALA A 955 41.47 -41.93 -35.77
N HIS A 956 41.09 -42.00 -37.05
CA HIS A 956 41.79 -41.31 -38.13
C HIS A 956 41.05 -40.03 -38.54
N PHE A 957 41.61 -38.87 -38.20
CA PHE A 957 41.08 -37.56 -38.59
C PHE A 957 41.83 -37.03 -39.80
N GLN A 958 41.12 -36.84 -40.90
CA GLN A 958 41.65 -36.40 -42.18
C GLN A 958 41.27 -34.93 -42.39
N VAL A 959 42.26 -34.07 -42.49
CA VAL A 959 42.09 -32.62 -42.65
C VAL A 959 42.60 -32.21 -44.02
N ASN A 960 41.72 -31.56 -44.79
CA ASN A 960 42.01 -30.96 -46.08
C ASN A 960 41.80 -29.46 -45.96
N ILE A 961 42.84 -28.68 -46.20
CA ILE A 961 42.79 -27.22 -46.21
C ILE A 961 42.93 -26.74 -47.65
N SER A 962 42.09 -25.81 -48.07
CA SER A 962 42.18 -25.15 -49.38
C SER A 962 42.06 -23.64 -49.22
N HIS A 963 42.80 -22.88 -50.02
CA HIS A 963 42.81 -21.42 -49.98
C HIS A 963 42.93 -20.86 -51.39
N VAL A 964 42.38 -19.67 -51.63
CA VAL A 964 42.39 -19.02 -52.96
C VAL A 964 43.83 -18.64 -53.39
N PHE A 965 44.74 -18.50 -52.41
CA PHE A 965 46.18 -18.28 -52.60
C PHE A 965 47.00 -19.47 -52.08
N ASN A 966 48.31 -19.48 -52.33
CA ASN A 966 49.21 -20.52 -51.82
C ASN A 966 49.12 -20.61 -50.28
N LEU A 967 49.05 -21.82 -49.75
CA LEU A 967 49.09 -22.05 -48.30
C LEU A 967 50.46 -21.68 -47.73
N GLU A 968 50.46 -20.85 -46.68
CA GLU A 968 51.65 -20.50 -45.92
C GLU A 968 52.06 -21.64 -44.96
N SER A 969 53.30 -21.62 -44.48
CA SER A 969 53.82 -22.68 -43.61
C SER A 969 53.34 -22.48 -42.17
N ASN A 970 52.11 -22.89 -41.89
CA ASN A 970 51.45 -22.70 -40.60
C ASN A 970 50.95 -24.02 -39.98
N PRO A 971 50.80 -24.09 -38.65
CA PRO A 971 50.33 -25.28 -37.94
C PRO A 971 48.82 -25.53 -38.10
N VAL A 972 48.43 -26.79 -38.12
CA VAL A 972 47.06 -27.28 -37.92
C VAL A 972 46.98 -27.91 -36.54
N TYR A 973 46.01 -27.47 -35.76
CA TYR A 973 45.75 -27.99 -34.42
C TYR A 973 44.46 -28.82 -34.40
N LEU A 974 44.53 -29.98 -33.75
CA LEU A 974 43.37 -30.82 -33.47
C LEU A 974 43.08 -30.79 -31.96
N TYR A 975 41.91 -30.30 -31.57
CA TYR A 975 41.49 -30.18 -30.17
C TYR A 975 40.26 -31.04 -29.89
N ASP A 976 40.18 -31.55 -28.67
CA ASP A 976 38.90 -31.85 -28.03
C ASP A 976 38.40 -30.59 -27.32
N VAL A 977 37.29 -30.05 -27.79
CA VAL A 977 36.71 -28.78 -27.31
C VAL A 977 36.20 -28.89 -25.89
N PHE A 978 35.66 -30.05 -25.49
CA PHE A 978 35.00 -30.17 -24.19
C PHE A 978 35.98 -30.26 -23.02
N THR A 979 37.12 -30.90 -23.24
CA THR A 979 38.21 -30.97 -22.28
C THR A 979 39.26 -29.87 -22.48
N ASN A 980 39.13 -29.08 -23.56
CA ASN A 980 40.12 -28.11 -24.02
C ASN A 980 41.52 -28.73 -24.19
N THR A 981 41.58 -30.00 -24.59
CA THR A 981 42.83 -30.75 -24.71
C THR A 981 43.32 -30.72 -26.16
N LEU A 982 44.58 -30.34 -26.37
CA LEU A 982 45.25 -30.50 -27.66
C LEU A 982 45.52 -32.00 -27.89
N LEU A 983 44.94 -32.56 -28.93
CA LEU A 983 45.11 -33.97 -29.28
C LEU A 983 46.38 -34.20 -30.10
N ASP A 984 46.62 -33.36 -31.11
CA ASP A 984 47.83 -33.41 -31.95
C ASP A 984 47.99 -32.11 -32.78
N THR A 985 49.17 -31.92 -33.37
CA THR A 985 49.52 -30.77 -34.21
C THR A 985 50.34 -31.18 -35.43
N TYR A 986 50.11 -30.52 -36.57
CA TYR A 986 50.86 -30.76 -37.81
C TYR A 986 51.22 -29.46 -38.52
N ILE A 987 52.48 -29.28 -38.90
CA ILE A 987 52.93 -28.08 -39.64
C ILE A 987 52.89 -28.37 -41.14
N PHE A 988 52.09 -27.61 -41.89
CA PHE A 988 52.13 -27.72 -43.35
C PHE A 988 53.44 -27.16 -43.90
N PRO A 989 54.18 -27.93 -44.71
CA PRO A 989 55.35 -27.41 -45.42
C PRO A 989 54.85 -26.52 -46.55
N GLY A 990 54.85 -25.20 -46.36
CA GLY A 990 54.36 -24.25 -47.36
C GLY A 990 55.04 -24.44 -48.73
N GLY A 991 54.29 -24.31 -49.83
CA GLY A 991 54.83 -24.41 -51.19
C GLY A 991 53.81 -24.68 -52.30
N THR A 992 53.65 -23.70 -53.21
CA THR A 992 53.03 -23.73 -54.57
C THR A 992 51.65 -24.37 -54.79
N GLY A 993 51.00 -24.91 -53.76
CA GLY A 993 49.67 -25.49 -53.83
C GLY A 993 48.62 -24.62 -53.11
N THR A 994 47.42 -24.58 -53.69
CA THR A 994 46.21 -23.98 -53.08
C THR A 994 45.50 -24.94 -52.13
N SER A 995 46.09 -26.12 -51.83
CA SER A 995 45.49 -27.16 -50.97
C SER A 995 46.55 -27.99 -50.22
N GLY A 996 46.25 -28.42 -49.00
CA GLY A 996 47.08 -29.28 -48.15
C GLY A 996 46.26 -30.36 -47.44
N PHE A 997 46.84 -31.55 -47.25
CA PHE A 997 46.20 -32.71 -46.59
C PHE A 997 47.07 -33.24 -45.44
N VAL A 998 46.46 -33.53 -44.30
CA VAL A 998 47.08 -34.25 -43.18
C VAL A 998 46.11 -35.26 -42.58
N GLN A 999 46.62 -36.41 -42.14
CA GLN A 999 45.88 -37.35 -41.31
C GLN A 999 46.48 -37.43 -39.91
N PHE A 1000 45.67 -37.18 -38.89
CA PHE A 1000 45.99 -37.39 -37.48
C PHE A 1000 45.51 -38.76 -37.03
N ASN A 1001 46.35 -39.51 -36.32
CA ASN A 1001 46.03 -40.83 -35.79
C ASN A 1001 45.94 -40.75 -34.26
N ILE A 1002 44.74 -40.56 -33.74
CA ILE A 1002 44.52 -40.29 -32.31
C ILE A 1002 44.14 -41.56 -31.57
N SER A 1003 44.87 -41.88 -30.50
CA SER A 1003 44.51 -42.98 -29.60
C SER A 1003 43.35 -42.60 -28.69
N THR A 1004 42.26 -43.35 -28.77
CA THR A 1004 41.07 -43.16 -27.91
C THR A 1004 41.29 -43.62 -26.46
N ALA A 1005 42.46 -44.19 -26.13
CA ALA A 1005 42.78 -44.62 -24.76
C ALA A 1005 42.80 -43.46 -23.75
N SER A 1006 43.11 -42.26 -24.22
CA SER A 1006 43.23 -41.02 -23.41
C SER A 1006 41.93 -40.21 -23.34
N LEU A 1007 40.89 -40.59 -24.08
CA LEU A 1007 39.60 -39.91 -24.12
C LEU A 1007 38.64 -40.56 -23.12
N HIS A 1008 37.82 -39.75 -22.45
CA HIS A 1008 36.78 -40.23 -21.53
C HIS A 1008 35.64 -40.92 -22.31
N ALA A 1009 34.73 -41.58 -21.61
CA ALA A 1009 33.53 -42.13 -22.24
C ALA A 1009 32.57 -41.02 -22.67
N GLY A 1010 31.78 -41.25 -23.71
CA GLY A 1010 30.72 -40.33 -24.13
C GLY A 1010 31.07 -39.45 -25.33
N LEU A 1011 30.49 -38.25 -25.34
CA LEU A 1011 30.56 -37.32 -26.47
C LEU A 1011 31.84 -36.48 -26.43
N HIS A 1012 32.55 -36.40 -27.56
CA HIS A 1012 33.64 -35.44 -27.77
C HIS A 1012 33.35 -34.58 -29.00
N GLN A 1013 33.61 -33.28 -28.87
CA GLN A 1013 33.58 -32.36 -30.00
C GLN A 1013 35.00 -32.09 -30.45
N ILE A 1014 35.35 -32.55 -31.64
CA ILE A 1014 36.68 -32.42 -32.21
C ILE A 1014 36.71 -31.17 -33.10
N ARG A 1015 37.65 -30.26 -32.82
CA ARG A 1015 37.86 -29.02 -33.58
C ARG A 1015 39.21 -29.07 -34.28
N VAL A 1016 39.19 -28.73 -35.56
CA VAL A 1016 40.39 -28.45 -36.35
C VAL A 1016 40.49 -26.95 -36.60
N GLN A 1017 41.69 -26.42 -36.42
CA GLN A 1017 42.03 -25.03 -36.67
C GLN A 1017 43.37 -24.94 -37.42
N TYR A 1018 43.49 -24.01 -38.35
CA TYR A 1018 44.74 -23.72 -39.07
C TYR A 1018 45.24 -22.34 -38.70
N ASP A 1019 46.43 -22.28 -38.11
CA ASP A 1019 47.03 -21.07 -37.55
C ASP A 1019 46.09 -20.28 -36.61
N ILE A 1020 46.27 -18.96 -36.54
CA ILE A 1020 45.38 -18.01 -35.89
C ILE A 1020 44.14 -17.65 -36.74
N TYR A 1021 43.87 -18.32 -37.86
CA TYR A 1021 42.68 -18.02 -38.68
C TYR A 1021 41.40 -18.44 -37.94
N ASN A 1022 40.34 -17.63 -38.06
CA ASN A 1022 39.03 -17.89 -37.46
C ASN A 1022 38.31 -19.11 -38.05
N THR A 1023 38.72 -19.55 -39.24
CA THR A 1023 38.13 -20.70 -39.91
C THR A 1023 38.46 -21.97 -39.13
N ILE A 1024 37.43 -22.58 -38.55
CA ILE A 1024 37.49 -23.87 -37.86
C ILE A 1024 36.50 -24.84 -38.51
N ASN A 1025 36.80 -26.14 -38.42
CA ASN A 1025 35.83 -27.18 -38.75
C ASN A 1025 35.70 -28.10 -37.53
N THR A 1026 34.47 -28.44 -37.17
CA THR A 1026 34.17 -29.26 -36.00
C THR A 1026 33.37 -30.49 -36.37
N THR A 1027 33.58 -31.57 -35.64
CA THR A 1027 32.86 -32.83 -35.79
C THR A 1027 32.67 -33.49 -34.43
N TYR A 1028 31.84 -34.52 -34.35
CA TYR A 1028 31.69 -35.32 -33.14
C TYR A 1028 32.28 -36.73 -33.32
N ILE A 1029 32.83 -37.27 -32.24
CA ILE A 1029 33.07 -38.71 -32.07
C ILE A 1029 32.46 -39.17 -30.75
N ILE A 1030 32.13 -40.45 -30.69
CA ILE A 1030 31.59 -41.09 -29.49
C ILE A 1030 32.55 -42.15 -28.98
N ILE A 1031 32.98 -42.04 -27.74
CA ILE A 1031 33.74 -43.09 -27.06
C ILE A 1031 32.78 -43.96 -26.28
N ASN A 1032 32.56 -45.15 -26.79
CA ASN A 1032 31.67 -46.14 -26.22
C ASN A 1032 32.38 -46.93 -25.12
N ASN A 1033 32.07 -46.59 -23.87
CA ASN A 1033 32.53 -47.29 -22.68
C ASN A 1033 31.48 -47.19 -21.58
N THR A 1034 31.60 -48.00 -20.52
CA THR A 1034 30.77 -47.88 -19.33
C THR A 1034 31.08 -46.59 -18.57
N LEU A 1035 30.05 -45.95 -18.02
CA LEU A 1035 30.13 -44.72 -17.23
C LEU A 1035 29.64 -44.94 -15.79
N THR A 1036 30.03 -44.07 -14.87
CA THR A 1036 29.57 -44.12 -13.48
C THR A 1036 28.47 -43.08 -13.26
N ILE A 1037 27.36 -43.51 -12.68
CA ILE A 1037 26.25 -42.65 -12.26
C ILE A 1037 26.24 -42.61 -10.75
N ASP A 1038 26.73 -41.51 -10.18
CA ASP A 1038 26.67 -41.27 -8.75
C ASP A 1038 25.40 -40.46 -8.46
N ALA A 1039 24.49 -41.01 -7.66
CA ALA A 1039 23.21 -40.39 -7.33
C ALA A 1039 22.96 -40.52 -5.83
N ASN A 1040 22.40 -39.48 -5.22
CA ASN A 1040 22.02 -39.48 -3.81
C ASN A 1040 20.69 -38.75 -3.61
N SER A 1041 19.95 -39.16 -2.59
CA SER A 1041 18.79 -38.44 -2.09
C SER A 1041 19.16 -37.57 -0.90
N ASN A 1042 18.54 -36.40 -0.76
CA ASN A 1042 18.64 -35.62 0.47
C ASN A 1042 17.78 -36.22 1.61
N LYS A 1043 16.84 -37.12 1.29
CA LYS A 1043 15.96 -37.81 2.24
C LYS A 1043 15.80 -39.29 1.89
N ASN A 1044 15.83 -40.16 2.88
CA ASN A 1044 15.70 -41.62 2.69
C ASN A 1044 14.34 -42.16 3.18
N GLN A 1045 13.51 -41.29 3.73
CA GLN A 1045 12.14 -41.55 4.16
C GLN A 1045 11.29 -40.34 3.77
N ILE A 1046 10.11 -40.59 3.21
CA ILE A 1046 9.20 -39.56 2.66
C ILE A 1046 7.75 -39.88 2.98
N VAL A 1047 7.04 -38.90 3.52
CA VAL A 1047 5.58 -38.94 3.65
C VAL A 1047 4.94 -38.62 2.30
N ARG A 1048 4.14 -39.55 1.77
CA ARG A 1048 3.44 -39.31 0.50
C ARG A 1048 2.43 -38.17 0.62
N GLY A 1049 2.23 -37.44 -0.47
CA GLY A 1049 1.23 -36.37 -0.59
C GLY A 1049 1.67 -34.99 -0.09
N THR A 1050 2.69 -34.89 0.76
CA THR A 1050 3.02 -33.65 1.46
C THR A 1050 4.50 -33.25 1.39
N GLU A 1051 5.43 -34.20 1.33
CA GLU A 1051 6.85 -33.89 1.43
C GLU A 1051 7.58 -33.81 0.07
N ASN A 1052 8.36 -32.75 -0.11
CA ASN A 1052 9.32 -32.62 -1.20
C ASN A 1052 10.68 -33.25 -0.87
N PHE A 1053 11.41 -33.65 -1.91
CA PHE A 1053 12.79 -34.11 -1.80
C PHE A 1053 13.54 -33.97 -3.12
N ILE A 1054 14.86 -34.11 -3.04
CA ILE A 1054 15.79 -33.84 -4.12
C ILE A 1054 16.69 -35.05 -4.36
N ILE A 1055 16.74 -35.51 -5.61
CA ILE A 1055 17.71 -36.49 -6.08
C ILE A 1055 18.76 -35.78 -6.93
N SER A 1056 19.99 -35.74 -6.44
CA SER A 1056 21.09 -35.07 -7.13
C SER A 1056 22.28 -36.01 -7.32
N GLY A 1057 23.10 -35.70 -8.33
CA GLY A 1057 24.18 -36.57 -8.70
C GLY A 1057 25.07 -36.05 -9.81
N SER A 1058 25.94 -36.92 -10.29
CA SER A 1058 26.84 -36.61 -11.41
C SER A 1058 27.13 -37.84 -12.26
N LEU A 1059 27.45 -37.60 -13.53
CA LEU A 1059 27.86 -38.62 -14.49
C LEU A 1059 29.35 -38.48 -14.79
N LYS A 1060 30.14 -39.52 -14.54
CA LYS A 1060 31.60 -39.46 -14.71
C LYS A 1060 32.20 -40.71 -15.34
N GLU A 1061 33.36 -40.55 -15.98
CA GLU A 1061 34.27 -41.65 -16.30
C GLU A 1061 35.72 -41.23 -15.99
N SER A 1062 36.46 -42.05 -15.26
CA SER A 1062 37.85 -41.79 -14.85
C SER A 1062 38.10 -40.42 -14.18
N GLY A 1063 37.07 -39.83 -13.55
CA GLY A 1063 37.14 -38.50 -12.91
C GLY A 1063 36.64 -37.34 -13.77
N GLU A 1064 36.40 -37.55 -15.07
CA GLU A 1064 35.89 -36.53 -15.99
C GLU A 1064 34.36 -36.51 -16.01
N PHE A 1065 33.79 -35.30 -15.97
CA PHE A 1065 32.36 -35.05 -15.96
C PHE A 1065 31.78 -35.09 -17.38
N LEU A 1066 30.74 -35.90 -17.59
CA LEU A 1066 30.17 -36.17 -18.91
C LEU A 1066 28.96 -35.28 -19.17
N ARG A 1067 28.78 -34.78 -20.39
CA ARG A 1067 27.71 -33.83 -20.75
C ARG A 1067 26.86 -34.29 -21.92
N GLY A 1068 25.66 -33.73 -22.05
CA GLY A 1068 24.79 -33.98 -23.21
C GLY A 1068 24.21 -35.40 -23.26
N LEU A 1069 24.16 -36.09 -22.12
CA LEU A 1069 23.63 -37.45 -21.98
C LEU A 1069 22.22 -37.38 -21.39
N ASN A 1070 21.30 -38.18 -21.90
CA ASN A 1070 19.93 -38.20 -21.41
C ASN A 1070 19.77 -39.27 -20.32
N ILE A 1071 19.44 -38.85 -19.11
CA ILE A 1071 19.18 -39.72 -17.97
C ILE A 1071 17.71 -39.66 -17.57
N THR A 1072 17.22 -40.71 -16.92
CA THR A 1072 15.82 -40.82 -16.46
C THR A 1072 15.79 -41.25 -15.00
N ILE A 1073 14.97 -40.58 -14.18
CA ILE A 1073 14.69 -41.03 -12.81
C ILE A 1073 13.60 -42.11 -12.81
N ILE A 1074 13.86 -43.19 -12.08
CA ILE A 1074 12.93 -44.31 -11.92
C ILE A 1074 12.68 -44.57 -10.44
N LEU A 1075 11.41 -44.70 -10.06
CA LEU A 1075 10.98 -45.22 -8.77
C LEU A 1075 10.62 -46.69 -8.91
N LEU A 1076 11.23 -47.54 -8.09
CA LEU A 1076 11.05 -48.99 -8.07
C LEU A 1076 10.40 -49.42 -6.76
N ASN A 1077 9.41 -50.31 -6.82
CA ASN A 1077 8.85 -50.93 -5.62
C ASN A 1077 9.81 -52.00 -5.04
N SER A 1078 9.43 -52.64 -3.93
CA SER A 1078 10.20 -53.73 -3.30
C SER A 1078 10.36 -54.99 -4.17
N SER A 1079 9.53 -55.15 -5.21
CA SER A 1079 9.65 -56.20 -6.23
C SER A 1079 10.48 -55.76 -7.45
N TYR A 1080 11.03 -54.54 -7.43
CA TYR A 1080 11.76 -53.88 -8.51
C TYR A 1080 10.92 -53.58 -9.77
N ASP A 1081 9.61 -53.44 -9.63
CA ASP A 1081 8.75 -52.94 -10.70
C ASP A 1081 8.82 -51.41 -10.79
N ASP A 1082 8.77 -50.88 -12.02
CA ASP A 1082 8.71 -49.44 -12.27
C ASP A 1082 7.33 -48.87 -11.91
N VAL A 1083 7.34 -48.00 -10.90
CA VAL A 1083 6.17 -47.29 -10.38
C VAL A 1083 6.39 -45.77 -10.42
N SER A 1084 7.22 -45.30 -11.36
CA SER A 1084 7.59 -43.89 -11.50
C SER A 1084 6.41 -42.95 -11.76
N PHE A 1085 5.26 -43.48 -12.16
CA PHE A 1085 4.01 -42.70 -12.27
C PHE A 1085 3.53 -42.12 -10.93
N TYR A 1086 4.07 -42.58 -9.79
CA TYR A 1086 3.85 -41.96 -8.48
C TYR A 1086 4.78 -40.79 -8.17
N LEU A 1087 5.84 -40.55 -8.96
CA LEU A 1087 6.71 -39.38 -8.80
C LEU A 1087 6.02 -38.14 -9.39
N ASN A 1088 5.69 -37.17 -8.54
CA ASN A 1088 5.32 -35.84 -9.02
C ASN A 1088 6.58 -34.97 -9.12
N LEU A 1089 7.08 -34.79 -10.34
CA LEU A 1089 8.32 -34.03 -10.59
C LEU A 1089 8.00 -32.59 -11.00
N LEU A 1090 8.78 -31.64 -10.50
CA LEU A 1090 8.75 -30.26 -11.01
C LEU A 1090 9.44 -30.13 -12.38
N SER A 1091 10.25 -31.12 -12.74
CA SER A 1091 10.96 -31.23 -14.02
C SER A 1091 10.48 -32.44 -14.82
N SER A 1092 10.95 -32.57 -16.07
CA SER A 1092 10.79 -33.80 -16.84
C SER A 1092 11.42 -35.00 -16.11
N GLN A 1093 10.82 -36.19 -16.26
CA GLN A 1093 11.38 -37.46 -15.77
C GLN A 1093 12.69 -37.83 -16.46
N SER A 1094 12.88 -37.36 -17.70
CA SER A 1094 14.15 -37.44 -18.42
C SER A 1094 14.77 -36.07 -18.57
N ILE A 1095 16.04 -35.93 -18.18
CA ILE A 1095 16.80 -34.67 -18.30
C ILE A 1095 18.13 -34.90 -19.02
N ILE A 1096 18.60 -33.83 -19.65
CA ILE A 1096 19.93 -33.80 -20.28
C ILE A 1096 20.93 -33.32 -19.22
N ILE A 1097 22.01 -34.08 -19.03
CA ILE A 1097 23.09 -33.70 -18.13
C ILE A 1097 23.70 -32.35 -18.55
N ASN A 1098 23.88 -31.48 -17.57
CA ASN A 1098 24.47 -30.15 -17.72
C ASN A 1098 25.92 -30.18 -18.24
N ASN A 1099 26.43 -29.03 -18.69
CA ASN A 1099 27.80 -28.91 -19.19
C ASN A 1099 28.89 -29.26 -18.15
N ASP A 1100 28.56 -29.22 -16.86
CA ASP A 1100 29.43 -29.55 -15.73
C ASP A 1100 29.30 -31.03 -15.27
N GLY A 1101 28.48 -31.82 -15.96
CA GLY A 1101 28.24 -33.24 -15.67
C GLY A 1101 27.42 -33.54 -14.42
N THR A 1102 26.73 -32.54 -13.87
CA THR A 1102 25.83 -32.71 -12.73
C THR A 1102 24.37 -32.80 -13.16
N PHE A 1103 23.52 -33.38 -12.29
CA PHE A 1103 22.08 -33.42 -12.48
C PHE A 1103 21.33 -33.29 -11.16
N ASN A 1104 20.08 -32.84 -11.27
CA ASN A 1104 19.17 -32.66 -10.14
C ASN A 1104 17.72 -32.91 -10.58
N TYR A 1105 17.02 -33.77 -9.86
CA TYR A 1105 15.57 -33.95 -9.92
C TYR A 1105 14.94 -33.40 -8.65
N VAL A 1106 14.01 -32.46 -8.81
CA VAL A 1106 13.18 -31.97 -7.70
C VAL A 1106 11.84 -32.70 -7.75
N VAL A 1107 11.62 -33.55 -6.74
CA VAL A 1107 10.36 -34.28 -6.55
C VAL A 1107 9.49 -33.45 -5.62
N ASN A 1108 8.36 -32.97 -6.13
CA ASN A 1108 7.42 -32.14 -5.38
C ASN A 1108 6.77 -32.95 -4.24
N PHE A 1109 6.26 -34.13 -4.57
CA PHE A 1109 5.77 -35.13 -3.61
C PHE A 1109 5.61 -36.49 -4.29
N ILE A 1110 5.47 -37.55 -3.48
CA ILE A 1110 4.97 -38.85 -3.96
C ILE A 1110 3.44 -38.80 -3.95
N ILE A 1111 2.76 -39.17 -5.03
CA ILE A 1111 1.29 -39.15 -5.11
C ILE A 1111 0.70 -40.01 -3.98
N SER A 1112 -0.33 -39.51 -3.28
CA SER A 1112 -0.95 -40.15 -2.09
C SER A 1112 -1.58 -41.53 -2.34
N THR A 1113 -1.79 -41.92 -3.60
CA THR A 1113 -2.22 -43.28 -3.97
C THR A 1113 -1.07 -44.29 -4.02
N CYS A 1114 0.19 -43.85 -3.91
CA CYS A 1114 1.35 -44.73 -3.84
C CYS A 1114 1.30 -45.57 -2.56
N PRO A 1115 1.29 -46.90 -2.61
CA PRO A 1115 1.32 -47.74 -1.42
C PRO A 1115 2.55 -47.41 -0.54
N GLN A 1116 2.39 -47.45 0.76
CA GLN A 1116 3.50 -47.32 1.71
C GLN A 1116 4.40 -48.56 1.69
N GLY A 1117 5.69 -48.40 1.95
CA GLY A 1117 6.66 -49.49 1.95
C GLY A 1117 8.08 -49.08 1.58
N GLU A 1118 8.94 -50.07 1.39
CA GLU A 1118 10.28 -49.88 0.84
C GLU A 1118 10.23 -49.69 -0.68
N TYR A 1119 10.89 -48.63 -1.14
CA TYR A 1119 11.09 -48.31 -2.54
C TYR A 1119 12.57 -48.02 -2.80
N TYR A 1120 12.91 -47.95 -4.07
CA TYR A 1120 14.26 -47.62 -4.52
C TYR A 1120 14.20 -46.61 -5.65
N ILE A 1121 15.07 -45.60 -5.60
CA ILE A 1121 15.29 -44.71 -6.73
C ILE A 1121 16.50 -45.20 -7.52
N ARG A 1122 16.37 -45.18 -8.85
CA ARG A 1122 17.45 -45.49 -9.79
C ARG A 1122 17.50 -44.43 -10.87
N ILE A 1123 18.71 -44.00 -11.24
CA ILE A 1123 18.93 -43.12 -12.38
C ILE A 1123 19.44 -43.96 -13.53
N ASP A 1124 18.70 -43.97 -14.64
CA ASP A 1124 19.01 -44.77 -15.83
C ASP A 1124 19.51 -43.88 -16.96
N PHE A 1125 20.65 -44.28 -17.53
CA PHE A 1125 21.15 -43.76 -18.79
C PHE A 1125 20.82 -44.75 -19.90
N ASN A 1126 19.93 -44.37 -20.82
CA ASN A 1126 19.42 -45.21 -21.90
C ASN A 1126 20.28 -45.16 -23.18
N GLY A 1127 21.53 -44.71 -23.10
CA GLY A 1127 22.42 -44.61 -24.25
C GLY A 1127 22.20 -43.38 -25.14
N SER A 1128 21.20 -42.54 -24.86
CA SER A 1128 20.84 -41.41 -25.72
C SER A 1128 21.68 -40.17 -25.44
N ILE A 1129 22.05 -39.46 -26.50
CA ILE A 1129 22.88 -38.25 -26.47
C ILE A 1129 22.07 -37.11 -27.08
N SER A 1130 21.98 -36.00 -26.37
CA SER A 1130 21.34 -34.78 -26.86
C SER A 1130 22.22 -33.59 -26.50
N TYR A 1131 22.83 -32.99 -27.52
CA TYR A 1131 23.66 -31.80 -27.39
C TYR A 1131 23.49 -30.93 -28.64
N THR A 1132 23.98 -29.68 -28.60
CA THR A 1132 23.92 -28.80 -29.76
C THR A 1132 24.50 -29.51 -30.98
N ASN A 1133 23.72 -29.60 -32.06
CA ASN A 1133 24.04 -30.25 -33.33
C ASN A 1133 24.17 -31.79 -33.33
N ILE A 1134 23.73 -32.48 -32.26
CA ILE A 1134 23.72 -33.94 -32.22
C ILE A 1134 22.55 -34.49 -31.39
N PHE A 1135 21.77 -35.38 -31.97
CA PHE A 1135 20.67 -36.07 -31.28
C PHE A 1135 20.66 -37.55 -31.67
N LEU A 1136 21.09 -38.41 -30.75
CA LEU A 1136 21.19 -39.84 -30.98
C LEU A 1136 20.37 -40.59 -29.95
N SER A 1137 19.52 -41.48 -30.41
CA SER A 1137 18.83 -42.41 -29.51
C SER A 1137 19.63 -43.70 -29.38
N ASP A 1138 19.81 -44.17 -28.14
CA ASP A 1138 20.40 -45.48 -27.83
C ASP A 1138 21.72 -45.77 -28.59
N TYR A 1139 22.73 -44.91 -28.41
CA TYR A 1139 24.00 -45.01 -29.13
C TYR A 1139 25.22 -45.28 -28.26
N LEU A 1140 25.09 -45.16 -26.94
CA LEU A 1140 26.06 -45.58 -25.93
C LEU A 1140 25.56 -46.78 -25.14
N ILE A 1141 26.47 -47.47 -24.45
CA ILE A 1141 26.11 -48.57 -23.54
C ILE A 1141 25.21 -48.02 -22.42
N HIS A 1142 24.12 -48.74 -22.12
CA HIS A 1142 23.21 -48.40 -21.03
C HIS A 1142 23.85 -48.68 -19.69
N ASN A 1143 23.70 -47.73 -18.78
CA ASN A 1143 24.19 -47.83 -17.41
C ASN A 1143 23.13 -47.29 -16.45
N SER A 1144 23.10 -47.85 -15.25
CA SER A 1144 22.21 -47.41 -14.17
C SER A 1144 23.03 -47.04 -12.94
N SER A 1145 22.51 -46.13 -12.12
CA SER A 1145 23.05 -45.88 -10.78
C SER A 1145 22.87 -47.11 -9.88
N LEU A 1146 23.55 -47.09 -8.73
CA LEU A 1146 23.14 -47.93 -7.61
C LEU A 1146 21.73 -47.55 -7.16
N LEU A 1147 21.03 -48.50 -6.54
CA LEU A 1147 19.72 -48.27 -5.95
C LEU A 1147 19.85 -47.39 -4.71
N ILE A 1148 19.08 -46.30 -4.67
CA ILE A 1148 18.97 -45.42 -3.52
C ILE A 1148 17.74 -45.86 -2.72
N PRO A 1149 17.89 -46.37 -1.50
CA PRO A 1149 16.73 -46.79 -0.70
C PRO A 1149 15.86 -45.58 -0.33
N LEU A 1150 14.55 -45.74 -0.44
CA LEU A 1150 13.54 -44.75 -0.10
C LEU A 1150 12.36 -45.41 0.60
N ASN A 1151 12.11 -45.07 1.86
CA ASN A 1151 10.94 -45.54 2.59
C ASN A 1151 9.79 -44.56 2.38
N ILE A 1152 8.70 -45.01 1.77
CA ILE A 1152 7.51 -44.18 1.56
C ILE A 1152 6.53 -44.50 2.68
N THR A 1153 6.26 -43.51 3.53
CA THR A 1153 5.28 -43.62 4.61
C THR A 1153 3.93 -43.03 4.20
N ALA A 1154 2.86 -43.62 4.74
CA ALA A 1154 1.51 -43.07 4.63
C ALA A 1154 1.17 -42.28 5.89
N GLY A 1155 0.56 -41.10 5.72
CA GLY A 1155 -0.07 -40.40 6.82
C GLY A 1155 -1.37 -41.11 7.26
N THR A 1156 -1.79 -40.86 8.49
CA THR A 1156 -3.10 -41.28 8.99
C THR A 1156 -3.87 -40.06 9.49
N ILE A 1157 -5.19 -40.10 9.41
CA ILE A 1157 -6.08 -39.01 9.80
C ILE A 1157 -7.13 -39.60 10.74
N ILE A 1158 -7.15 -39.09 11.98
CA ILE A 1158 -8.25 -39.32 12.93
C ILE A 1158 -9.27 -38.21 12.71
N ILE A 1159 -10.54 -38.58 12.56
CA ILE A 1159 -11.67 -37.68 12.38
C ILE A 1159 -12.58 -37.84 13.60
N GLN A 1160 -12.84 -36.75 14.31
CA GLN A 1160 -13.75 -36.73 15.44
C GLN A 1160 -15.21 -36.77 14.96
N ASP A 1161 -15.97 -37.79 15.38
CA ASP A 1161 -17.43 -37.85 15.18
C ASP A 1161 -18.19 -37.40 16.44
N GLY A 1162 -17.65 -37.67 17.65
CA GLY A 1162 -18.16 -37.13 18.92
C GLY A 1162 -18.11 -38.10 20.11
N PHE A 1163 -18.70 -37.69 21.22
CA PHE A 1163 -18.81 -38.49 22.45
C PHE A 1163 -20.10 -38.19 23.24
N HIS A 1164 -20.57 -39.12 24.08
CA HIS A 1164 -21.76 -38.94 24.94
C HIS A 1164 -21.80 -39.97 26.08
N THR A 1165 -22.57 -39.72 27.15
CA THR A 1165 -22.88 -40.72 28.20
C THR A 1165 -24.28 -41.29 28.08
N THR A 1166 -24.51 -42.45 28.71
CA THR A 1166 -25.84 -43.02 28.92
C THR A 1166 -25.98 -43.62 30.32
N PRO A 1167 -27.16 -43.55 30.96
CA PRO A 1167 -28.39 -42.93 30.46
C PRO A 1167 -28.47 -41.41 30.62
N HIS A 1168 -27.56 -40.77 31.37
CA HIS A 1168 -27.60 -39.32 31.57
C HIS A 1168 -26.76 -38.60 30.51
N ASP A 1169 -27.16 -37.37 30.20
CA ASP A 1169 -26.43 -36.49 29.28
C ASP A 1169 -25.12 -36.06 29.92
N ILE A 1170 -24.05 -36.08 29.13
CA ILE A 1170 -22.70 -35.83 29.59
C ILE A 1170 -22.54 -34.41 30.16
N ASN A 1171 -23.34 -33.46 29.67
CA ASN A 1171 -23.42 -32.08 30.16
C ASN A 1171 -24.03 -31.94 31.56
N THR A 1172 -24.68 -32.99 32.08
CA THR A 1172 -25.29 -32.99 33.42
C THR A 1172 -24.34 -33.51 34.50
N GLY A 1173 -23.12 -33.90 34.11
CA GLY A 1173 -22.10 -34.47 34.98
C GLY A 1173 -21.74 -35.91 34.62
N LEU A 1174 -20.61 -36.38 35.15
CA LEU A 1174 -20.13 -37.75 35.01
C LEU A 1174 -20.66 -38.59 36.18
N TRP A 1175 -21.75 -39.31 35.96
CA TRP A 1175 -22.45 -40.06 37.02
C TRP A 1175 -21.88 -41.47 37.21
N GLU A 1176 -21.58 -41.86 38.45
CA GLU A 1176 -21.14 -43.23 38.75
C GLU A 1176 -22.19 -44.27 38.28
N GLY A 1177 -21.77 -45.17 37.41
CA GLY A 1177 -22.60 -46.18 36.75
C GLY A 1177 -22.99 -45.87 35.30
N ASP A 1178 -22.79 -44.63 34.82
CA ASP A 1178 -23.03 -44.25 33.43
C ASP A 1178 -21.93 -44.81 32.50
N THR A 1179 -22.24 -44.95 31.21
CA THR A 1179 -21.27 -45.36 30.18
C THR A 1179 -20.97 -44.20 29.23
N LEU A 1180 -19.72 -43.76 29.18
CA LEU A 1180 -19.19 -42.79 28.22
C LEU A 1180 -18.80 -43.51 26.92
N PHE A 1181 -19.38 -43.09 25.80
CA PHE A 1181 -19.06 -43.51 24.45
C PHE A 1181 -18.27 -42.43 23.72
N ILE A 1182 -17.18 -42.81 23.06
CA ILE A 1182 -16.32 -41.96 22.25
C ILE A 1182 -16.16 -42.62 20.89
N TYR A 1183 -16.53 -41.94 19.82
CA TYR A 1183 -16.50 -42.49 18.47
C TYR A 1183 -15.98 -41.49 17.45
N GLY A 1184 -15.34 -42.02 16.42
CA GLY A 1184 -14.70 -41.27 15.36
C GLY A 1184 -14.27 -42.21 14.24
N ASN A 1185 -13.59 -41.67 13.24
CA ASN A 1185 -13.14 -42.42 12.09
C ASN A 1185 -11.62 -42.33 11.90
N LEU A 1186 -10.98 -43.46 11.64
CA LEU A 1186 -9.57 -43.53 11.27
C LEU A 1186 -9.44 -43.80 9.77
N THR A 1187 -8.81 -42.88 9.06
CA THR A 1187 -8.58 -42.98 7.62
C THR A 1187 -7.10 -42.81 7.28
N TRP A 1188 -6.71 -43.29 6.11
CA TRP A 1188 -5.42 -42.97 5.50
C TRP A 1188 -5.40 -41.50 5.04
N ASP A 1189 -4.21 -40.94 4.83
CA ASP A 1189 -3.96 -39.65 4.15
C ASP A 1189 -4.70 -39.44 2.81
N ASN A 1190 -5.14 -40.52 2.15
CA ASN A 1190 -5.93 -40.50 0.93
C ASN A 1190 -7.44 -40.71 1.18
N THR A 1191 -7.90 -40.52 2.41
CA THR A 1191 -9.28 -40.65 2.91
C THR A 1191 -9.86 -42.07 2.91
N THR A 1192 -9.09 -43.09 2.53
CA THR A 1192 -9.60 -44.48 2.59
C THR A 1192 -9.66 -44.97 4.03
N ALA A 1193 -10.74 -45.67 4.38
CA ALA A 1193 -10.96 -46.20 5.72
C ALA A 1193 -9.89 -47.19 6.17
N MET A 1194 -9.38 -47.05 7.39
CA MET A 1194 -8.45 -48.01 8.00
C MET A 1194 -9.24 -49.06 8.78
N THR A 1195 -9.53 -50.21 8.16
CA THR A 1195 -10.34 -51.28 8.77
C THR A 1195 -9.54 -52.21 9.68
N ASN A 1196 -10.15 -52.67 10.78
CA ASN A 1196 -9.57 -53.61 11.75
C ASN A 1196 -8.28 -53.10 12.42
N MET A 1197 -8.19 -51.79 12.63
CA MET A 1197 -7.07 -51.14 13.29
C MET A 1197 -7.36 -50.88 14.75
N LYS A 1198 -6.39 -51.21 15.61
CA LYS A 1198 -6.39 -50.87 17.03
C LYS A 1198 -6.14 -49.38 17.20
N VAL A 1199 -7.11 -48.70 17.77
CA VAL A 1199 -7.06 -47.29 18.15
C VAL A 1199 -7.17 -47.23 19.66
N ASN A 1200 -6.31 -46.42 20.26
CA ASN A 1200 -6.30 -46.25 21.70
C ASN A 1200 -7.03 -44.96 22.04
N VAL A 1201 -8.07 -45.09 22.85
CA VAL A 1201 -8.81 -43.96 23.39
C VAL A 1201 -8.45 -43.85 24.86
N THR A 1202 -7.92 -42.70 25.25
CA THR A 1202 -7.66 -42.38 26.65
C THR A 1202 -8.54 -41.25 27.08
N VAL A 1203 -9.03 -41.34 28.31
CA VAL A 1203 -9.60 -40.21 29.02
C VAL A 1203 -8.63 -39.86 30.14
N GLN A 1204 -8.17 -38.63 30.12
CA GLN A 1204 -7.18 -38.11 31.05
C GLN A 1204 -7.79 -36.90 31.75
N LYS A 1205 -7.29 -36.55 32.93
CA LYS A 1205 -7.52 -35.22 33.50
C LYS A 1205 -6.84 -34.18 32.63
N LEU A 1206 -7.25 -32.91 32.72
CA LEU A 1206 -6.60 -31.81 31.99
C LEU A 1206 -5.07 -31.77 32.19
N ASN A 1207 -4.58 -32.13 33.39
CA ASN A 1207 -3.15 -32.22 33.71
C ASN A 1207 -2.40 -33.42 33.08
N GLY A 1208 -3.07 -34.23 32.24
CA GLY A 1208 -2.51 -35.42 31.57
C GLY A 1208 -2.50 -36.70 32.40
N GLU A 1209 -3.03 -36.69 33.63
CA GLU A 1209 -3.16 -37.91 34.43
C GLU A 1209 -4.21 -38.86 33.82
N LEU A 1210 -3.81 -40.09 33.50
CA LEU A 1210 -4.70 -41.09 32.91
C LEU A 1210 -5.80 -41.53 33.89
N ILE A 1211 -7.06 -41.32 33.51
CA ILE A 1211 -8.23 -41.81 34.27
C ILE A 1211 -8.57 -43.21 33.81
N VAL A 1212 -8.82 -43.37 32.50
CA VAL A 1212 -9.14 -44.66 31.87
C VAL A 1212 -8.59 -44.76 30.46
N PHE A 1213 -8.36 -45.99 30.03
CA PHE A 1213 -7.84 -46.34 28.71
C PHE A 1213 -8.66 -47.49 28.12
N ASN A 1214 -9.00 -47.40 26.83
CA ASN A 1214 -9.67 -48.47 26.09
C ASN A 1214 -9.06 -48.58 24.69
N GLU A 1215 -8.62 -49.79 24.33
CA GLU A 1215 -8.17 -50.14 22.99
C GLU A 1215 -9.38 -50.69 22.21
N VAL A 1216 -9.76 -50.01 21.14
CA VAL A 1216 -10.86 -50.41 20.27
C VAL A 1216 -10.39 -50.70 18.86
N VAL A 1217 -11.19 -51.47 18.12
CA VAL A 1217 -10.87 -51.86 16.75
C VAL A 1217 -11.82 -51.16 15.79
N THR A 1218 -11.29 -50.53 14.74
CA THR A 1218 -12.07 -49.86 13.71
C THR A 1218 -12.85 -50.86 12.84
N ASP A 1219 -14.03 -50.46 12.38
CA ASP A 1219 -14.89 -51.26 11.53
C ASP A 1219 -14.54 -51.17 10.03
N SER A 1220 -15.40 -51.69 9.15
CA SER A 1220 -15.19 -51.66 7.70
C SER A 1220 -15.17 -50.25 7.08
N TRP A 1221 -15.62 -49.24 7.82
CA TRP A 1221 -15.66 -47.83 7.41
C TRP A 1221 -14.60 -47.00 8.13
N GLY A 1222 -13.74 -47.63 8.93
CA GLY A 1222 -12.72 -46.96 9.74
C GLY A 1222 -13.25 -46.42 11.06
N VAL A 1223 -14.53 -46.65 11.37
CA VAL A 1223 -15.18 -46.11 12.56
C VAL A 1223 -14.75 -46.91 13.78
N PHE A 1224 -14.31 -46.23 14.83
CA PHE A 1224 -14.09 -46.81 16.15
C PHE A 1224 -15.13 -46.29 17.15
N ASN A 1225 -15.45 -47.09 18.15
CA ASN A 1225 -16.36 -46.72 19.24
C ASN A 1225 -15.85 -47.31 20.56
N ALA A 1226 -15.25 -46.47 21.39
CA ALA A 1226 -14.79 -46.80 22.72
C ALA A 1226 -15.86 -46.49 23.76
N SER A 1227 -16.07 -47.42 24.69
CA SER A 1227 -17.01 -47.25 25.80
C SER A 1227 -16.30 -47.42 27.14
N PHE A 1228 -16.60 -46.54 28.09
CA PHE A 1228 -16.04 -46.55 29.44
C PHE A 1228 -17.16 -46.49 30.48
N ILE A 1229 -17.10 -47.33 31.50
CA ILE A 1229 -18.00 -47.23 32.65
C ILE A 1229 -17.41 -46.20 33.61
N ILE A 1230 -18.21 -45.22 34.00
CA ILE A 1230 -17.85 -44.23 35.02
C ILE A 1230 -17.98 -44.93 36.38
N ASP A 1231 -16.86 -45.14 37.04
CA ASP A 1231 -16.77 -45.84 38.33
C ASP A 1231 -15.89 -45.06 39.32
N GLN A 1232 -15.46 -45.71 40.40
CA GLN A 1232 -14.63 -45.09 41.42
C GLN A 1232 -13.31 -44.49 40.88
N ALA A 1233 -12.79 -44.93 39.73
CA ALA A 1233 -11.61 -44.33 39.11
C ALA A 1233 -11.84 -42.88 38.64
N TRP A 1234 -13.10 -42.48 38.46
CA TRP A 1234 -13.52 -41.14 38.08
C TRP A 1234 -13.89 -40.26 39.28
N SER A 1235 -13.74 -40.76 40.52
CA SER A 1235 -14.24 -40.10 41.74
C SER A 1235 -13.63 -38.71 42.04
N GLU A 1236 -12.57 -38.33 41.33
CA GLU A 1236 -11.93 -37.02 41.44
C GLU A 1236 -12.32 -36.07 40.29
N VAL A 1237 -13.24 -36.49 39.40
CA VAL A 1237 -13.68 -35.74 38.22
C VAL A 1237 -15.22 -35.80 38.12
N ASN A 1238 -15.88 -34.64 38.23
CA ASN A 1238 -17.34 -34.57 38.28
C ASN A 1238 -17.98 -34.11 36.95
N TYR A 1239 -17.21 -33.46 36.08
CA TYR A 1239 -17.69 -32.88 34.81
C TYR A 1239 -16.76 -33.22 33.64
N VAL A 1240 -17.29 -33.11 32.41
CA VAL A 1240 -16.55 -33.35 31.16
C VAL A 1240 -15.42 -32.34 30.97
N ASP A 1241 -15.64 -31.09 31.39
CA ASP A 1241 -14.66 -30.01 31.22
C ASP A 1241 -13.40 -30.22 32.09
N GLU A 1242 -13.39 -31.24 32.97
CA GLU A 1242 -12.25 -31.62 33.80
C GLU A 1242 -11.43 -32.77 33.17
N ILE A 1243 -11.86 -33.29 32.02
CA ILE A 1243 -11.19 -34.36 31.28
C ILE A 1243 -10.80 -33.91 29.86
N LYS A 1244 -9.74 -34.52 29.34
CA LYS A 1244 -9.43 -34.50 27.91
C LYS A 1244 -9.48 -35.90 27.34
N ILE A 1245 -10.00 -36.03 26.13
CA ILE A 1245 -10.13 -37.29 25.42
C ILE A 1245 -9.07 -37.32 24.33
N ILE A 1246 -8.04 -38.14 24.51
CA ILE A 1246 -6.98 -38.30 23.52
C ILE A 1246 -7.20 -39.62 22.79
N VAL A 1247 -7.43 -39.52 21.49
CA VAL A 1247 -7.44 -40.65 20.57
C VAL A 1247 -6.09 -40.69 19.88
N TYR A 1248 -5.33 -41.76 20.13
CA TYR A 1248 -4.05 -41.96 19.45
C TYR A 1248 -4.02 -43.28 18.69
N PHE A 1249 -3.44 -43.22 17.51
CA PHE A 1249 -3.18 -44.36 16.65
C PHE A 1249 -1.68 -44.66 16.63
N ASP A 1250 -1.31 -45.78 17.24
CA ASP A 1250 0.04 -46.33 17.10
C ASP A 1250 0.05 -47.41 16.01
N PRO A 1251 0.82 -47.22 14.92
CA PRO A 1251 0.92 -48.19 13.84
C PRO A 1251 1.72 -49.44 14.24
N GLY A 1252 2.57 -49.38 15.28
CA GLY A 1252 3.38 -50.51 15.76
C GLY A 1252 2.55 -51.73 16.18
N PRO A 1253 1.60 -51.59 17.13
CA PRO A 1253 0.67 -52.65 17.51
C PRO A 1253 -0.21 -53.20 16.37
N ASN A 1254 -0.36 -52.43 15.30
CA ASN A 1254 -1.12 -52.77 14.09
C ASN A 1254 -0.26 -53.44 13.00
N ASN A 1255 1.03 -53.70 13.26
CA ASN A 1255 2.00 -54.21 12.29
C ASN A 1255 2.14 -53.35 11.03
N LEU A 1256 2.04 -52.03 11.18
CA LEU A 1256 2.16 -51.06 10.10
C LEU A 1256 3.51 -50.33 10.20
N GLU A 1257 4.55 -50.88 9.56
CA GLU A 1257 5.92 -50.37 9.68
C GLU A 1257 6.17 -49.04 8.94
N TYR A 1258 5.36 -48.73 7.92
CA TYR A 1258 5.52 -47.56 7.03
C TYR A 1258 4.36 -46.57 7.16
N VAL A 1259 3.86 -46.39 8.37
CA VAL A 1259 2.69 -45.56 8.65
C VAL A 1259 3.01 -44.63 9.79
N GLU A 1260 2.57 -43.39 9.69
CA GLU A 1260 2.82 -42.40 10.72
C GLU A 1260 1.86 -42.55 11.89
N LYS A 1261 2.40 -42.33 13.10
CA LYS A 1261 1.59 -42.16 14.30
C LYS A 1261 0.73 -40.93 14.14
N ASN A 1262 -0.48 -40.99 14.64
CA ASN A 1262 -1.34 -39.83 14.73
C ASN A 1262 -2.04 -39.79 16.08
N GLU A 1263 -2.27 -38.60 16.59
CA GLU A 1263 -2.95 -38.32 17.84
C GLU A 1263 -3.88 -37.13 17.62
N LEU A 1264 -5.11 -37.25 18.11
CA LEU A 1264 -6.11 -36.19 18.07
C LEU A 1264 -6.78 -36.09 19.43
N GLU A 1265 -6.76 -34.90 20.00
CA GLU A 1265 -7.59 -34.53 21.14
C GLU A 1265 -9.01 -34.24 20.65
N PHE A 1266 -10.00 -34.90 21.24
CA PHE A 1266 -11.41 -34.68 20.94
C PHE A 1266 -11.92 -33.54 21.81
N THR A 1267 -12.45 -32.50 21.16
CA THR A 1267 -12.98 -31.29 21.82
C THR A 1267 -14.50 -31.30 21.95
#